data_AF-A0A812IKS8-F1
#
_entry.id   AF-A0A812IKS8-F1
#
_cell.length_a   1.000
_cell.length_b   1.000
_cell.length_c   1.000
_cell.angle_alpha   90.00
_cell.angle_beta   90.00
_cell.angle_gamma   90.00
#
_symmetry.space_group_name_H-M   'P 1'
#
loop_
_entity.id
_entity.type
_entity.pdbx_description
1 polymer ?
#
loop_
_entity_poly.entity_id
_entity_poly.type
_entity_poly.pdbx_seq_one_letter_code
_entity_poly.pdbx_strand_id
1 'polypeptide(L)'
;MSTAGDIFVHELSDVLTDRVGVGTKFWQYVVVLPDAVIGVDCNVCSHCFIENDVVVGDRVTIKNGVQLWDGLRLGDDVFVGPNTTFTNDKFPRSLKHQNTPLTTVIESGASIGAGATILPGLKIGQNAMVGSGAVVTRSVPANAIVVGNPARIVGYVDASLERADTDSEPQPAQTGRSKVSGVELHPMHRVADIRGALTVGEFDRSIPFEAKRYFIVFDVPSVETRGEHAHRQCHQFLVCVRGSVSVVADDGKNREEFLLDRPDLGLHLSPMVWGIQYKYSADAVLLVFASEFYDAGDYIRDYNEELQAEIDEAIARLLASGWYILGPEVEAFETEYAAYCEASYCIGVGNGLDALHLALRAMDVGPGDEVIVPSNTYIATWLAVSQCGATPVPVEPFEATYNIDPGLIEAAITPATKVILPVHLYGQPADMDPILKIAHKHGLKVLEDAAQAHGARYKGKRLGAHGDAVAWSFYPSKNLGALGDGGAVTTDDPELAQRIRLLRNYGSSEKNVNKIQGYNSRLDPIQSAVLRVKLQYLDAWNARRSVIADQYLRGLTGTGLALPLVPDGIEPVWHLFVVRHPDRDELQNKLVNAGIGSQVHYPIPPYDQQAYSQLGVTADAFPLASRMASEVLSLPMGPQLDRDAVEKVIEEVLAVDE
;
A
#
# COMPACT_ATOMS: atom_id res chain seq x y z
N MET A 1 3.45 4.42 -44.11
CA MET A 1 2.78 5.39 -43.21
C MET A 1 1.69 4.65 -42.48
N SER A 2 1.87 4.41 -41.19
CA SER A 2 0.82 4.30 -40.17
C SER A 2 1.53 4.65 -38.88
N THR A 3 1.27 5.85 -38.39
CA THR A 3 1.76 6.40 -37.13
C THR A 3 1.24 5.55 -35.98
N ALA A 4 2.12 5.20 -35.05
CA ALA A 4 1.72 4.64 -33.76
C ALA A 4 1.03 5.74 -32.95
N GLY A 5 -0.17 5.47 -32.42
CA GLY A 5 -0.84 6.34 -31.45
C GLY A 5 -2.37 6.38 -31.50
N ASP A 6 -3.02 6.07 -32.62
CA ASP A 6 -4.47 6.30 -32.76
C ASP A 6 -5.33 5.07 -32.42
N ILE A 7 -6.54 5.34 -31.90
CA ILE A 7 -7.59 4.34 -31.68
C ILE A 7 -8.09 3.82 -33.03
N PHE A 8 -8.25 2.50 -33.14
CA PHE A 8 -8.87 1.87 -34.31
C PHE A 8 -10.31 1.47 -33.98
N VAL A 9 -11.28 2.03 -34.71
CA VAL A 9 -12.68 1.61 -34.68
C VAL A 9 -13.06 1.10 -36.06
N HIS A 10 -13.47 -0.16 -36.16
CA HIS A 10 -14.01 -0.69 -37.41
C HIS A 10 -15.32 0.01 -37.79
N GLU A 11 -15.57 0.23 -39.09
CA GLU A 11 -16.75 0.94 -39.61
C GLU A 11 -18.11 0.29 -39.28
N LEU A 12 -18.10 -0.92 -38.72
CA LEU A 12 -19.29 -1.72 -38.39
C LEU A 12 -19.48 -1.82 -36.87
N SER A 13 -18.81 -0.94 -36.12
CA SER A 13 -18.81 -0.95 -34.67
C SER A 13 -19.35 0.36 -34.15
N ASP A 14 -20.24 0.27 -33.18
CA ASP A 14 -20.85 1.40 -32.51
C ASP A 14 -20.12 1.62 -31.18
N VAL A 15 -18.97 2.29 -31.27
CA VAL A 15 -18.21 2.71 -30.08
C VAL A 15 -18.71 4.09 -29.70
N LEU A 16 -19.67 4.14 -28.78
CA LEU A 16 -20.36 5.36 -28.37
C LEU A 16 -19.63 6.10 -27.24
N THR A 17 -18.72 5.41 -26.55
CA THR A 17 -17.87 6.01 -25.50
C THR A 17 -16.77 6.88 -26.09
N ASP A 18 -16.48 7.99 -25.40
CA ASP A 18 -15.30 8.83 -25.62
C ASP A 18 -14.11 8.43 -24.73
N ARG A 19 -14.30 7.44 -23.83
CA ARG A 19 -13.31 6.97 -22.84
C ARG A 19 -12.55 5.74 -23.32
N VAL A 20 -11.79 5.92 -24.40
CA VAL A 20 -10.94 4.87 -24.98
C VAL A 20 -9.47 5.29 -24.93
N GLY A 21 -8.62 4.45 -24.37
CA GLY A 21 -7.17 4.63 -24.36
C GLY A 21 -6.53 4.46 -25.73
N VAL A 22 -5.40 5.16 -25.93
CA VAL A 22 -4.61 5.10 -27.18
C VAL A 22 -4.17 3.68 -27.53
N GLY A 23 -4.05 3.38 -28.82
CA GLY A 23 -3.63 2.05 -29.30
C GLY A 23 -4.69 0.95 -29.21
N THR A 24 -5.85 1.23 -28.59
CA THR A 24 -6.97 0.30 -28.50
C THR A 24 -7.65 0.07 -29.84
N LYS A 25 -8.04 -1.18 -30.08
CA LYS A 25 -8.63 -1.65 -31.33
C LYS A 25 -9.98 -2.29 -31.08
N PHE A 26 -11.00 -1.80 -31.79
CA PHE A 26 -12.33 -2.40 -31.86
C PHE A 26 -12.56 -2.98 -33.24
N TRP A 27 -12.77 -4.29 -33.29
CA TRP A 27 -13.12 -5.00 -34.51
C TRP A 27 -14.62 -4.93 -34.80
N GLN A 28 -15.04 -5.39 -35.97
CA GLN A 28 -16.42 -5.32 -36.47
C GLN A 28 -17.49 -5.81 -35.48
N TYR A 29 -18.66 -5.17 -35.48
CA TYR A 29 -19.82 -5.52 -34.64
C TYR A 29 -19.54 -5.44 -33.15
N VAL A 30 -18.62 -4.57 -32.76
CA VAL A 30 -18.45 -4.22 -31.36
C VAL A 30 -19.39 -3.06 -31.05
N VAL A 31 -20.15 -3.19 -29.97
CA VAL A 31 -20.99 -2.12 -29.46
C VAL A 31 -20.48 -1.80 -28.05
N VAL A 32 -20.07 -0.55 -27.86
CA VAL A 32 -19.62 -0.03 -26.57
C VAL A 32 -20.52 1.13 -26.22
N LEU A 33 -21.23 1.02 -25.10
CA LEU A 33 -22.16 2.07 -24.67
C LEU A 33 -21.41 3.32 -24.19
N PRO A 34 -22.07 4.51 -24.18
CA PRO A 34 -21.42 5.80 -23.95
C PRO A 34 -20.56 5.87 -22.69
N ASP A 35 -20.94 5.14 -21.64
CA ASP A 35 -20.28 5.28 -20.36
C ASP A 35 -19.18 4.25 -20.06
N ALA A 36 -18.93 3.30 -20.96
CA ALA A 36 -17.90 2.29 -20.75
C ALA A 36 -16.50 2.92 -20.79
N VAL A 37 -15.56 2.39 -19.99
CA VAL A 37 -14.15 2.80 -19.99
C VAL A 37 -13.30 1.67 -20.56
N ILE A 38 -12.51 1.98 -21.59
CA ILE A 38 -11.59 1.02 -22.21
C ILE A 38 -10.16 1.59 -22.14
N GLY A 39 -9.23 0.87 -21.51
CA GLY A 39 -7.83 1.27 -21.31
C GLY A 39 -7.02 1.36 -22.61
N VAL A 40 -5.72 1.57 -22.48
CA VAL A 40 -4.79 1.67 -23.63
C VAL A 40 -4.42 0.29 -24.16
N ASP A 41 -4.02 0.23 -25.43
CA ASP A 41 -3.51 -0.98 -26.09
C ASP A 41 -4.43 -2.22 -25.96
N CYS A 42 -5.74 -2.01 -25.80
CA CYS A 42 -6.71 -3.08 -25.71
C CYS A 42 -7.06 -3.65 -27.09
N ASN A 43 -7.50 -4.90 -27.11
CA ASN A 43 -7.94 -5.57 -28.31
C ASN A 43 -9.33 -6.18 -28.12
N VAL A 44 -10.36 -5.45 -28.55
CA VAL A 44 -11.76 -5.87 -28.46
C VAL A 44 -12.20 -6.48 -29.78
N CYS A 45 -12.24 -7.81 -29.80
CA CYS A 45 -12.56 -8.61 -30.98
C CYS A 45 -14.06 -8.52 -31.37
N SER A 46 -14.43 -9.14 -32.48
CA SER A 46 -15.74 -8.96 -33.11
C SER A 46 -16.90 -9.44 -32.23
N HIS A 47 -18.08 -8.85 -32.40
CA HIS A 47 -19.31 -9.27 -31.69
C HIS A 47 -19.23 -9.14 -30.17
N CYS A 48 -18.45 -8.19 -29.66
CA CYS A 48 -18.46 -7.86 -28.25
C CYS A 48 -19.50 -6.78 -27.95
N PHE A 49 -20.15 -6.92 -26.82
CA PHE A 49 -21.05 -5.90 -26.28
C PHE A 49 -20.50 -5.47 -24.92
N ILE A 50 -20.39 -4.16 -24.71
CA ILE A 50 -19.86 -3.57 -23.49
C ILE A 50 -20.83 -2.52 -22.99
N GLU A 51 -21.43 -2.77 -21.83
CA GLU A 51 -22.39 -1.84 -21.21
C GLU A 51 -21.73 -0.63 -20.55
N ASN A 52 -22.57 0.29 -20.08
CA ASN A 52 -22.20 1.60 -19.57
C ASN A 52 -21.27 1.50 -18.36
N ASP A 53 -21.58 0.64 -17.41
CA ASP A 53 -20.81 0.45 -16.18
C ASP A 53 -19.79 -0.68 -16.32
N VAL A 54 -19.06 -0.72 -17.45
CA VAL A 54 -17.91 -1.63 -17.64
C VAL A 54 -16.62 -0.84 -17.66
N VAL A 55 -15.63 -1.31 -16.90
CA VAL A 55 -14.26 -0.79 -16.96
C VAL A 55 -13.32 -1.90 -17.42
N VAL A 56 -12.58 -1.63 -18.48
CA VAL A 56 -11.53 -2.49 -19.03
C VAL A 56 -10.20 -1.77 -18.85
N GLY A 57 -9.26 -2.35 -18.11
CA GLY A 57 -7.91 -1.83 -17.89
C GLY A 57 -7.04 -1.89 -19.14
N ASP A 58 -5.74 -1.72 -18.99
CA ASP A 58 -4.81 -1.60 -20.10
C ASP A 58 -4.37 -2.96 -20.66
N ARG A 59 -4.02 -3.02 -21.95
CA ARG A 59 -3.47 -4.23 -22.62
C ARG A 59 -4.39 -5.45 -22.52
N VAL A 60 -5.69 -5.23 -22.32
CA VAL A 60 -6.70 -6.29 -22.21
C VAL A 60 -7.04 -6.83 -23.58
N THR A 61 -7.14 -8.15 -23.71
CA THR A 61 -7.69 -8.79 -24.91
C THR A 61 -9.06 -9.38 -24.61
N ILE A 62 -10.09 -8.90 -25.29
CA ILE A 62 -11.44 -9.45 -25.25
C ILE A 62 -11.70 -10.17 -26.57
N LYS A 63 -11.81 -11.51 -26.53
CA LYS A 63 -12.06 -12.32 -27.74
C LYS A 63 -13.54 -12.30 -28.14
N ASN A 64 -13.81 -12.81 -29.34
CA ASN A 64 -15.11 -12.63 -30.01
C ASN A 64 -16.29 -13.15 -29.17
N GLY A 65 -17.44 -12.48 -29.29
CA GLY A 65 -18.71 -12.95 -28.72
C GLY A 65 -18.86 -12.77 -27.21
N VAL A 66 -18.02 -11.93 -26.59
CA VAL A 66 -18.06 -11.66 -25.16
C VAL A 66 -18.99 -10.49 -24.86
N GLN A 67 -19.90 -10.69 -23.91
CA GLN A 67 -20.78 -9.64 -23.40
C GLN A 67 -20.30 -9.25 -22.01
N LEU A 68 -19.91 -7.99 -21.86
CA LEU A 68 -19.55 -7.38 -20.61
C LEU A 68 -20.74 -6.55 -20.14
N TRP A 69 -21.34 -6.99 -19.04
CA TRP A 69 -22.49 -6.33 -18.43
C TRP A 69 -22.05 -5.31 -17.38
N ASP A 70 -22.95 -4.39 -17.05
CA ASP A 70 -22.79 -3.44 -15.95
C ASP A 70 -22.29 -4.14 -14.67
N GLY A 71 -21.37 -3.48 -13.95
CA GLY A 71 -20.69 -4.01 -12.76
C GLY A 71 -19.40 -4.81 -13.04
N LEU A 72 -18.99 -4.98 -14.30
CA LEU A 72 -17.76 -5.71 -14.62
C LEU A 72 -16.52 -4.80 -14.63
N ARG A 73 -15.44 -5.26 -13.98
CA ARG A 73 -14.12 -4.59 -13.98
C ARG A 73 -13.06 -5.59 -14.43
N LEU A 74 -12.39 -5.32 -15.53
CA LEU A 74 -11.21 -6.06 -15.98
C LEU A 74 -9.97 -5.21 -15.67
N GLY A 75 -9.00 -5.76 -14.95
CA GLY A 75 -7.69 -5.14 -14.70
C GLY A 75 -6.78 -5.26 -15.92
N ASP A 76 -5.55 -4.76 -15.78
CA ASP A 76 -4.59 -4.73 -16.89
C ASP A 76 -4.13 -6.13 -17.31
N ASP A 77 -3.69 -6.29 -18.55
CA ASP A 77 -3.12 -7.55 -19.06
C ASP A 77 -4.08 -8.75 -18.95
N VAL A 78 -5.38 -8.50 -18.76
CA VAL A 78 -6.40 -9.55 -18.68
C VAL A 78 -6.65 -10.13 -20.09
N PHE A 79 -6.76 -11.45 -20.14
CA PHE A 79 -7.22 -12.15 -21.33
C PHE A 79 -8.61 -12.72 -21.11
N VAL A 80 -9.57 -12.35 -21.96
CA VAL A 80 -10.93 -12.92 -21.96
C VAL A 80 -11.12 -13.75 -23.22
N GLY A 81 -11.23 -15.06 -23.05
CA GLY A 81 -11.42 -16.03 -24.10
C GLY A 81 -12.76 -15.89 -24.82
N PRO A 82 -12.88 -16.42 -26.06
CA PRO A 82 -14.06 -16.21 -26.88
C PRO A 82 -15.30 -16.83 -26.24
N ASN A 83 -16.44 -16.15 -26.36
CA ASN A 83 -17.73 -16.54 -25.78
C ASN A 83 -17.70 -16.74 -24.26
N THR A 84 -16.74 -16.14 -23.54
CA THR A 84 -16.82 -16.05 -22.08
C THR A 84 -18.11 -15.33 -21.70
N THR A 85 -18.88 -15.95 -20.82
CA THR A 85 -20.15 -15.42 -20.31
C THR A 85 -19.92 -14.85 -18.93
N PHE A 86 -20.10 -13.54 -18.77
CA PHE A 86 -20.28 -12.94 -17.46
C PHE A 86 -21.78 -12.91 -17.17
N THR A 87 -22.18 -13.14 -15.92
CA THR A 87 -23.56 -12.86 -15.49
C THR A 87 -23.55 -11.72 -14.48
N ASN A 88 -24.59 -10.91 -14.51
CA ASN A 88 -24.75 -9.72 -13.67
C ASN A 88 -25.88 -9.84 -12.63
N ASP A 89 -26.77 -10.82 -12.79
CA ASP A 89 -27.89 -11.08 -11.88
C ASP A 89 -27.78 -12.49 -11.28
N LYS A 90 -27.81 -12.59 -9.94
CA LYS A 90 -27.83 -13.90 -9.22
C LYS A 90 -29.15 -14.66 -9.42
N PHE A 91 -30.25 -13.96 -9.67
CA PHE A 91 -31.60 -14.48 -9.78
C PHE A 91 -32.41 -13.78 -10.89
N PRO A 92 -32.03 -13.93 -12.18
CA PRO A 92 -32.66 -13.20 -13.27
C PRO A 92 -34.17 -13.49 -13.35
N ARG A 93 -34.96 -12.41 -13.36
CA ARG A 93 -36.43 -12.41 -13.48
C ARG A 93 -36.89 -11.25 -14.36
N SER A 94 -37.74 -11.56 -15.35
CA SER A 94 -38.35 -10.53 -16.21
C SER A 94 -39.12 -9.51 -15.37
N LEU A 95 -38.94 -8.21 -15.65
CA LEU A 95 -39.58 -7.07 -14.99
C LEU A 95 -39.24 -6.90 -13.50
N LYS A 96 -38.23 -7.60 -12.99
CA LYS A 96 -37.65 -7.37 -11.66
C LYS A 96 -36.18 -7.05 -11.82
N HIS A 97 -35.89 -5.76 -11.93
CA HIS A 97 -34.52 -5.26 -11.99
C HIS A 97 -33.95 -5.23 -10.57
N GLN A 98 -32.73 -5.75 -10.38
CA GLN A 98 -31.96 -5.45 -9.18
C GLN A 98 -31.50 -3.98 -9.28
N ASN A 99 -31.58 -3.22 -8.18
CA ASN A 99 -31.30 -1.78 -8.21
C ASN A 99 -29.80 -1.46 -8.44
N THR A 100 -28.90 -2.42 -8.17
CA THR A 100 -27.45 -2.26 -8.36
C THR A 100 -26.84 -3.56 -8.89
N PRO A 101 -26.10 -3.54 -10.01
CA PRO A 101 -25.40 -4.71 -10.51
C PRO A 101 -24.28 -5.14 -9.55
N LEU A 102 -24.11 -6.45 -9.36
CA LEU A 102 -23.08 -7.00 -8.49
C LEU A 102 -21.70 -6.89 -9.14
N THR A 103 -20.77 -6.21 -8.48
CA THR A 103 -19.45 -5.97 -9.04
C THR A 103 -18.63 -7.25 -9.19
N THR A 104 -18.31 -7.61 -10.43
CA THR A 104 -17.41 -8.73 -10.74
C THR A 104 -16.07 -8.16 -11.15
N VAL A 105 -14.98 -8.61 -10.52
CA VAL A 105 -13.64 -8.08 -10.75
C VAL A 105 -12.71 -9.17 -11.25
N ILE A 106 -12.07 -8.93 -12.39
CA ILE A 106 -11.01 -9.76 -12.95
C ILE A 106 -9.72 -8.96 -12.78
N GLU A 107 -8.87 -9.34 -11.84
CA GLU A 107 -7.63 -8.62 -11.55
C GLU A 107 -6.56 -8.82 -12.63
N SER A 108 -5.54 -7.96 -12.60
CA SER A 108 -4.54 -7.87 -13.66
C SER A 108 -3.84 -9.19 -13.96
N GLY A 109 -3.53 -9.44 -15.23
CA GLY A 109 -2.86 -10.66 -15.71
C GLY A 109 -3.71 -11.93 -15.66
N ALA A 110 -4.96 -11.87 -15.15
CA ALA A 110 -5.83 -13.04 -15.15
C ALA A 110 -6.24 -13.45 -16.57
N SER A 111 -6.33 -14.75 -16.80
CA SER A 111 -6.66 -15.33 -18.11
C SER A 111 -7.91 -16.19 -18.00
N ILE A 112 -8.95 -15.85 -18.75
CA ILE A 112 -10.23 -16.56 -18.79
C ILE A 112 -10.34 -17.35 -20.08
N GLY A 113 -10.51 -18.66 -19.97
CA GLY A 113 -10.63 -19.57 -21.10
C GLY A 113 -11.94 -19.41 -21.87
N ALA A 114 -11.95 -19.89 -23.11
CA ALA A 114 -13.11 -19.82 -24.00
C ALA A 114 -14.35 -20.45 -23.38
N GLY A 115 -15.52 -19.79 -23.51
CA GLY A 115 -16.79 -20.34 -23.05
C GLY A 115 -16.92 -20.51 -21.52
N ALA A 116 -16.01 -19.93 -20.73
CA ALA A 116 -16.16 -19.92 -19.27
C ALA A 116 -17.38 -19.06 -18.87
N THR A 117 -18.08 -19.44 -17.80
CA THR A 117 -19.15 -18.67 -17.19
C THR A 117 -18.69 -18.14 -15.84
N ILE A 118 -18.69 -16.83 -15.64
CA ILE A 118 -18.35 -16.18 -14.36
C ILE A 118 -19.64 -15.68 -13.72
N LEU A 119 -19.99 -16.21 -12.55
CA LEU A 119 -21.16 -15.76 -11.79
C LEU A 119 -20.95 -14.34 -11.21
N PRO A 120 -22.03 -13.62 -10.83
CA PRO A 120 -21.94 -12.21 -10.46
C PRO A 120 -21.35 -12.03 -9.06
N GLY A 121 -20.62 -10.93 -8.86
CA GLY A 121 -20.09 -10.55 -7.56
C GLY A 121 -18.84 -11.32 -7.15
N LEU A 122 -18.08 -11.83 -8.12
CA LEU A 122 -16.89 -12.64 -7.87
C LEU A 122 -15.61 -11.88 -8.21
N LYS A 123 -14.53 -12.25 -7.53
CA LYS A 123 -13.18 -11.75 -7.78
C LYS A 123 -12.31 -12.86 -8.37
N ILE A 124 -11.74 -12.65 -9.55
CA ILE A 124 -10.71 -13.51 -10.15
C ILE A 124 -9.37 -12.84 -9.92
N GLY A 125 -8.54 -13.43 -9.07
CA GLY A 125 -7.32 -12.81 -8.57
C GLY A 125 -6.22 -12.65 -9.62
N GLN A 126 -5.23 -11.80 -9.31
CA GLN A 126 -4.13 -11.46 -10.20
C GLN A 126 -3.46 -12.72 -10.79
N ASN A 127 -3.21 -12.75 -12.10
CA ASN A 127 -2.60 -13.88 -12.82
C ASN A 127 -3.35 -15.23 -12.69
N ALA A 128 -4.58 -15.27 -12.18
CA ALA A 128 -5.35 -16.51 -12.12
C ALA A 128 -5.73 -16.98 -13.52
N MET A 129 -5.79 -18.31 -13.73
CA MET A 129 -6.17 -18.90 -15.00
C MET A 129 -7.48 -19.68 -14.86
N VAL A 130 -8.55 -19.21 -15.49
CA VAL A 130 -9.82 -19.93 -15.61
C VAL A 130 -9.79 -20.77 -16.88
N GLY A 131 -9.99 -22.08 -16.77
CA GLY A 131 -10.02 -22.99 -17.91
C GLY A 131 -11.23 -22.78 -18.81
N SER A 132 -11.10 -23.19 -20.06
CA SER A 132 -12.20 -23.11 -21.03
C SER A 132 -13.41 -23.93 -20.57
N GLY A 133 -14.61 -23.37 -20.74
CA GLY A 133 -15.88 -24.00 -20.33
C GLY A 133 -16.11 -24.07 -18.82
N ALA A 134 -15.25 -23.46 -17.99
CA ALA A 134 -15.40 -23.50 -16.54
C ALA A 134 -16.57 -22.62 -16.06
N VAL A 135 -17.31 -23.05 -15.04
CA VAL A 135 -18.37 -22.23 -14.41
C VAL A 135 -17.91 -21.77 -13.04
N VAL A 136 -17.42 -20.55 -12.94
CA VAL A 136 -16.85 -19.99 -11.73
C VAL A 136 -17.95 -19.49 -10.81
N THR A 137 -18.16 -20.23 -9.71
CA THR A 137 -19.22 -19.95 -8.72
C THR A 137 -18.71 -19.31 -7.43
N ARG A 138 -17.41 -19.06 -7.31
CA ARG A 138 -16.73 -18.45 -6.16
C ARG A 138 -15.48 -17.71 -6.62
N SER A 139 -15.04 -16.72 -5.83
CA SER A 139 -13.81 -15.97 -6.12
C SER A 139 -12.60 -16.90 -6.23
N VAL A 140 -11.70 -16.57 -7.15
CA VAL A 140 -10.50 -17.35 -7.48
C VAL A 140 -9.29 -16.61 -6.93
N PRO A 141 -8.44 -17.24 -6.11
CA PRO A 141 -7.23 -16.59 -5.58
C PRO A 141 -6.23 -16.21 -6.68
N ALA A 142 -5.33 -15.27 -6.39
CA ALA A 142 -4.25 -14.90 -7.29
C ALA A 142 -3.39 -16.13 -7.67
N ASN A 143 -2.94 -16.16 -8.92
CA ASN A 143 -2.16 -17.23 -9.56
C ASN A 143 -2.86 -18.60 -9.61
N ALA A 144 -4.10 -18.75 -9.14
CA ALA A 144 -4.77 -20.06 -9.13
C ALA A 144 -5.27 -20.44 -10.54
N ILE A 145 -5.12 -21.71 -10.90
CA ILE A 145 -5.69 -22.32 -12.10
C ILE A 145 -6.99 -23.02 -11.70
N VAL A 146 -8.14 -22.62 -12.24
CA VAL A 146 -9.43 -23.25 -11.99
C VAL A 146 -10.03 -23.85 -13.25
N VAL A 147 -10.66 -25.03 -13.19
CA VAL A 147 -11.34 -25.65 -14.34
C VAL A 147 -12.63 -26.34 -13.92
N GLY A 148 -13.51 -26.63 -14.87
CA GLY A 148 -14.72 -27.44 -14.68
C GLY A 148 -15.97 -26.66 -14.29
N ASN A 149 -17.09 -27.38 -14.13
CA ASN A 149 -18.39 -26.83 -13.76
C ASN A 149 -18.97 -27.60 -12.56
N PRO A 150 -19.04 -27.00 -11.35
CA PRO A 150 -18.49 -25.70 -11.00
C PRO A 150 -16.96 -25.70 -11.00
N ALA A 151 -16.34 -24.54 -11.21
CA ALA A 151 -14.90 -24.40 -11.31
C ALA A 151 -14.21 -24.76 -9.99
N ARG A 152 -13.12 -25.52 -10.10
CA ARG A 152 -12.29 -25.99 -8.98
C ARG A 152 -10.83 -25.69 -9.26
N ILE A 153 -10.08 -25.34 -8.22
CA ILE A 153 -8.65 -25.11 -8.30
C ILE A 153 -7.96 -26.44 -8.64
N VAL A 154 -7.20 -26.45 -9.73
CA VAL A 154 -6.41 -27.60 -10.20
C VAL A 154 -4.91 -27.36 -10.11
N GLY A 155 -4.46 -26.13 -9.86
CA GLY A 155 -3.04 -25.79 -9.66
C GLY A 155 -2.84 -24.29 -9.50
N TYR A 156 -1.59 -23.85 -9.57
CA TYR A 156 -1.20 -22.44 -9.60
C TYR A 156 -0.20 -22.21 -10.74
N VAL A 157 -0.26 -21.01 -11.35
CA VAL A 157 0.68 -20.57 -12.38
C VAL A 157 2.09 -20.55 -11.76
N ASP A 158 3.07 -21.16 -12.45
CA ASP A 158 4.49 -21.32 -12.07
C ASP A 158 4.88 -22.41 -11.05
N ALA A 159 3.96 -23.29 -10.62
CA ALA A 159 4.34 -24.48 -9.84
C ALA A 159 4.95 -25.57 -10.75
N SER A 160 6.23 -25.91 -10.58
CA SER A 160 6.83 -27.07 -11.25
C SER A 160 6.31 -28.37 -10.63
N LEU A 161 5.54 -29.14 -11.39
CA LEU A 161 5.15 -30.50 -11.00
C LEU A 161 6.32 -31.46 -11.24
N GLU A 162 7.04 -31.85 -10.18
CA GLU A 162 7.88 -33.05 -10.28
C GLU A 162 6.98 -34.29 -10.17
N ARG A 163 6.86 -35.03 -11.29
CA ARG A 163 6.34 -36.40 -11.26
C ARG A 163 7.47 -37.33 -10.87
N ALA A 164 7.34 -38.01 -9.74
CA ALA A 164 8.16 -39.18 -9.47
C ALA A 164 7.81 -40.27 -10.49
N ASP A 165 8.77 -40.60 -11.37
CA ASP A 165 8.67 -41.73 -12.28
C ASP A 165 8.44 -43.02 -11.47
N THR A 166 7.30 -43.66 -11.71
CA THR A 166 7.00 -45.00 -11.21
C THR A 166 7.61 -46.02 -12.16
N ASP A 167 8.81 -46.51 -11.83
CA ASP A 167 9.20 -47.93 -11.89
C ASP A 167 10.72 -48.06 -11.69
N SER A 168 11.16 -48.29 -10.45
CA SER A 168 12.44 -48.95 -10.18
C SER A 168 12.51 -49.52 -8.75
N GLU A 169 13.12 -50.69 -8.65
CA GLU A 169 13.39 -51.47 -7.43
C GLU A 169 14.06 -50.69 -6.28
N PRO A 170 13.93 -51.14 -5.01
CA PRO A 170 14.22 -50.31 -3.85
C PRO A 170 15.72 -50.06 -3.65
N GLN A 171 16.10 -48.79 -3.73
CA GLN A 171 17.33 -48.23 -3.15
C GLN A 171 17.01 -47.51 -1.83
N PRO A 172 17.98 -47.38 -0.89
CA PRO A 172 17.74 -46.69 0.37
C PRO A 172 17.31 -45.24 0.15
N ALA A 173 16.25 -44.85 0.86
CA ALA A 173 15.62 -43.53 0.84
C ALA A 173 16.63 -42.39 1.05
N GLN A 174 16.88 -41.60 0.01
CA GLN A 174 17.52 -40.30 0.14
C GLN A 174 16.44 -39.24 0.38
N THR A 175 16.67 -38.33 1.33
CA THR A 175 15.82 -37.15 1.53
C THR A 175 15.89 -36.25 0.30
N GLY A 176 14.72 -35.86 -0.23
CA GLY A 176 14.64 -34.96 -1.37
C GLY A 176 14.80 -33.52 -0.91
N ARG A 177 15.80 -32.80 -1.44
CA ARG A 177 16.00 -31.36 -1.15
C ARG A 177 15.02 -30.53 -1.98
N SER A 178 14.22 -29.72 -1.29
CA SER A 178 13.31 -28.71 -1.87
C SER A 178 14.09 -27.49 -2.39
N LYS A 179 13.48 -26.73 -3.32
CA LYS A 179 13.94 -25.39 -3.69
C LYS A 179 13.52 -24.33 -2.67
N VAL A 180 12.54 -24.64 -1.83
CA VAL A 180 12.10 -23.82 -0.69
C VAL A 180 12.99 -24.10 0.51
N SER A 181 13.64 -23.07 1.03
CA SER A 181 14.57 -23.18 2.15
C SER A 181 13.85 -23.68 3.41
N GLY A 182 14.40 -24.70 4.07
CA GLY A 182 13.81 -25.27 5.30
C GLY A 182 12.65 -26.24 5.05
N VAL A 183 12.46 -26.70 3.82
CA VAL A 183 11.48 -27.72 3.45
C VAL A 183 12.18 -28.99 2.98
N GLU A 184 11.78 -30.15 3.50
CA GLU A 184 12.38 -31.43 3.13
C GLU A 184 11.32 -32.53 2.97
N LEU A 185 11.48 -33.37 1.95
CA LEU A 185 10.69 -34.60 1.80
C LEU A 185 11.41 -35.79 2.43
N HIS A 186 10.71 -36.50 3.31
CA HIS A 186 11.22 -37.62 4.09
C HIS A 186 10.49 -38.90 3.71
N PRO A 187 11.12 -39.80 2.93
CA PRO A 187 10.60 -41.15 2.74
C PRO A 187 10.78 -41.96 4.03
N MET A 188 9.72 -42.61 4.49
CA MET A 188 9.73 -43.48 5.66
C MET A 188 9.89 -44.95 5.26
N HIS A 189 10.40 -45.77 6.18
CA HIS A 189 10.66 -47.18 5.88
C HIS A 189 9.34 -47.94 5.72
N ARG A 190 9.13 -48.53 4.55
CA ARG A 190 7.95 -49.35 4.22
C ARG A 190 8.33 -50.82 4.06
N VAL A 191 7.59 -51.69 4.76
CA VAL A 191 7.66 -53.15 4.64
C VAL A 191 6.30 -53.65 4.16
N ALA A 192 6.27 -54.46 3.11
CA ALA A 192 5.03 -55.05 2.59
C ALA A 192 5.13 -56.58 2.55
N ASP A 193 4.12 -57.28 3.06
CA ASP A 193 3.98 -58.73 2.97
C ASP A 193 2.51 -59.15 2.73
N ILE A 194 2.25 -60.47 2.69
CA ILE A 194 0.91 -61.03 2.42
C ILE A 194 -0.18 -60.62 3.43
N ARG A 195 0.19 -60.08 4.60
CA ARG A 195 -0.70 -59.63 5.66
C ARG A 195 -0.99 -58.12 5.57
N GLY A 196 -0.26 -57.38 4.73
CA GLY A 196 -0.43 -55.94 4.54
C GLY A 196 0.89 -55.18 4.44
N ALA A 197 0.80 -53.85 4.44
CA ALA A 197 1.95 -52.95 4.46
C ALA A 197 2.06 -52.23 5.81
N LEU A 198 3.30 -52.03 6.26
CA LEU A 198 3.69 -51.31 7.45
C LEU A 198 4.65 -50.19 7.06
N THR A 199 4.46 -48.99 7.62
CA THR A 199 5.46 -47.91 7.58
C THR A 199 5.78 -47.47 8.99
N VAL A 200 7.01 -47.00 9.23
CA VAL A 200 7.47 -46.52 10.53
C VAL A 200 8.25 -45.22 10.41
N GLY A 201 7.93 -44.25 11.27
CA GLY A 201 8.70 -43.04 11.50
C GLY A 201 9.27 -43.06 12.92
N GLU A 202 10.59 -42.85 13.05
CA GLU A 202 11.27 -42.67 14.34
C GLU A 202 11.41 -41.17 14.63
N PHE A 203 11.01 -40.72 15.83
CA PHE A 203 11.31 -39.35 16.29
C PHE A 203 12.82 -39.17 16.43
N ASP A 204 13.30 -37.95 16.21
CA ASP A 204 14.72 -37.56 16.19
C ASP A 204 15.56 -38.27 15.10
N ARG A 205 14.91 -38.94 14.15
CA ARG A 205 15.55 -39.63 13.02
C ARG A 205 14.78 -39.43 11.71
N SER A 206 13.60 -40.02 11.62
CA SER A 206 12.72 -39.88 10.44
C SER A 206 11.95 -38.56 10.49
N ILE A 207 11.50 -38.18 11.69
CA ILE A 207 10.91 -36.88 11.97
C ILE A 207 12.03 -36.03 12.59
N PRO A 208 12.48 -34.94 11.94
CA PRO A 208 13.74 -34.27 12.26
C PRO A 208 13.68 -33.36 13.50
N PHE A 209 12.71 -33.59 14.40
CA PHE A 209 12.55 -32.85 15.65
C PHE A 209 11.81 -33.68 16.71
N GLU A 210 11.98 -33.29 17.97
CA GLU A 210 11.22 -33.83 19.10
C GLU A 210 9.75 -33.37 18.99
N ALA A 211 8.83 -34.28 18.72
CA ALA A 211 7.41 -33.95 18.60
C ALA A 211 6.76 -33.80 19.99
N LYS A 212 6.36 -32.57 20.33
CA LYS A 212 5.61 -32.28 21.57
C LYS A 212 4.10 -32.40 21.40
N ARG A 213 3.61 -32.27 20.17
CA ARG A 213 2.20 -32.27 19.83
C ARG A 213 1.96 -32.99 18.51
N TYR A 214 0.81 -33.63 18.39
CA TYR A 214 0.25 -34.02 17.11
C TYR A 214 -1.18 -33.50 16.99
N PHE A 215 -1.63 -33.32 15.75
CA PHE A 215 -3.03 -33.09 15.44
C PHE A 215 -3.36 -33.75 14.11
N ILE A 216 -4.65 -33.99 13.88
CA ILE A 216 -5.14 -34.70 12.70
C ILE A 216 -6.13 -33.80 11.99
N VAL A 217 -5.94 -33.63 10.68
CA VAL A 217 -6.86 -32.95 9.79
C VAL A 217 -7.57 -34.01 8.95
N PHE A 218 -8.88 -34.10 9.07
CA PHE A 218 -9.74 -35.11 8.42
C PHE A 218 -11.13 -34.53 8.14
N ASP A 219 -11.92 -35.22 7.32
CA ASP A 219 -13.26 -34.76 6.88
C ASP A 219 -13.26 -33.35 6.29
N VAL A 220 -12.14 -32.96 5.66
CA VAL A 220 -12.03 -31.67 4.99
C VAL A 220 -12.93 -31.73 3.77
N PRO A 221 -13.93 -30.83 3.64
CA PRO A 221 -14.68 -30.72 2.40
C PRO A 221 -13.67 -30.49 1.27
N SER A 222 -13.67 -31.33 0.23
CA SER A 222 -12.71 -31.31 -0.90
C SER A 222 -12.53 -29.95 -1.62
N VAL A 223 -13.25 -28.93 -1.18
CA VAL A 223 -13.33 -27.55 -1.66
C VAL A 223 -12.66 -26.51 -0.76
N GLU A 224 -12.22 -26.84 0.46
CA GLU A 224 -11.62 -25.87 1.40
C GLU A 224 -10.09 -25.94 1.48
N THR A 225 -9.45 -24.77 1.47
CA THR A 225 -8.03 -24.58 1.77
C THR A 225 -7.85 -24.50 3.29
N ARG A 226 -6.78 -25.10 3.81
CA ARG A 226 -6.38 -25.06 5.23
C ARG A 226 -4.89 -24.69 5.31
N GLY A 227 -4.39 -24.25 6.48
CA GLY A 227 -2.94 -24.02 6.65
C GLY A 227 -2.41 -22.68 6.12
N GLU A 228 -3.19 -21.61 6.07
CA GLU A 228 -2.70 -20.31 5.57
C GLU A 228 -1.92 -19.53 6.65
N HIS A 229 -0.81 -20.08 7.13
CA HIS A 229 0.06 -19.45 8.12
C HIS A 229 1.48 -20.02 8.08
N ALA A 230 2.41 -19.27 8.66
CA ALA A 230 3.73 -19.74 9.08
C ALA A 230 3.83 -19.75 10.62
N HIS A 231 4.82 -20.47 11.13
CA HIS A 231 5.14 -20.55 12.55
C HIS A 231 6.45 -19.86 12.87
N ARG A 232 6.56 -19.16 14.00
CA ARG A 232 7.79 -18.47 14.40
C ARG A 232 8.87 -19.43 14.90
N GLN A 233 8.48 -20.48 15.62
CA GLN A 233 9.38 -21.43 16.26
C GLN A 233 9.02 -22.89 15.99
N CYS A 234 7.76 -23.17 15.65
CA CYS A 234 7.28 -24.53 15.50
C CYS A 234 7.67 -25.14 14.14
N HIS A 235 8.37 -26.26 14.18
CA HIS A 235 8.50 -27.15 13.02
C HIS A 235 7.24 -28.00 12.88
N GLN A 236 6.85 -28.26 11.64
CA GLN A 236 5.75 -29.18 11.33
C GLN A 236 6.21 -30.33 10.46
N PHE A 237 5.67 -31.53 10.70
CA PHE A 237 5.91 -32.70 9.87
C PHE A 237 4.58 -33.33 9.47
N LEU A 238 4.26 -33.26 8.18
CA LEU A 238 2.95 -33.61 7.63
C LEU A 238 3.02 -34.99 6.95
N VAL A 239 2.10 -35.88 7.31
CA VAL A 239 1.98 -37.22 6.71
C VAL A 239 0.51 -37.48 6.36
N CYS A 240 0.21 -37.71 5.08
CA CYS A 240 -1.13 -38.14 4.67
C CYS A 240 -1.27 -39.65 4.88
N VAL A 241 -1.88 -40.05 6.00
CA VAL A 241 -1.97 -41.47 6.39
C VAL A 241 -3.04 -42.23 5.61
N ARG A 242 -3.97 -41.51 4.99
CA ARG A 242 -5.00 -42.04 4.09
C ARG A 242 -5.41 -40.95 3.10
N GLY A 243 -5.75 -41.34 1.87
CA GLY A 243 -6.17 -40.41 0.84
C GLY A 243 -5.00 -39.60 0.28
N SER A 244 -5.26 -38.36 -0.11
CA SER A 244 -4.23 -37.45 -0.62
C SER A 244 -4.48 -36.00 -0.23
N VAL A 245 -3.42 -35.20 -0.13
CA VAL A 245 -3.47 -33.74 0.04
C VAL A 245 -2.28 -33.10 -0.68
N SER A 246 -2.50 -31.95 -1.33
CA SER A 246 -1.42 -31.08 -1.82
C SER A 246 -1.02 -30.09 -0.73
N VAL A 247 0.27 -29.91 -0.51
CA VAL A 247 0.83 -28.90 0.39
C VAL A 247 1.75 -27.98 -0.41
N VAL A 248 1.47 -26.68 -0.41
CA VAL A 248 2.36 -25.66 -0.96
C VAL A 248 3.20 -25.09 0.18
N ALA A 249 4.50 -25.09 0.01
CA ALA A 249 5.44 -24.45 0.91
C ALA A 249 6.03 -23.18 0.26
N ASP A 250 6.20 -22.13 1.06
CA ASP A 250 6.71 -20.83 0.61
C ASP A 250 7.59 -20.19 1.69
N ASP A 251 8.81 -19.78 1.33
CA ASP A 251 9.79 -19.13 2.21
C ASP A 251 9.88 -17.60 1.99
N GLY A 252 8.96 -17.04 1.21
CA GLY A 252 8.93 -15.64 0.76
C GLY A 252 9.76 -15.37 -0.49
N LYS A 253 10.55 -16.34 -0.98
CA LYS A 253 11.40 -16.21 -2.18
C LYS A 253 11.15 -17.30 -3.21
N ASN A 254 10.95 -18.54 -2.76
CA ASN A 254 10.71 -19.73 -3.56
C ASN A 254 9.42 -20.39 -3.09
N ARG A 255 8.69 -20.99 -4.03
CA ARG A 255 7.45 -21.71 -3.76
C ARG A 255 7.43 -23.06 -4.47
N GLU A 256 6.99 -24.10 -3.76
CA GLU A 256 6.96 -25.48 -4.28
C GLU A 256 5.72 -26.23 -3.77
N GLU A 257 5.11 -27.07 -4.62
CA GLU A 257 3.95 -27.91 -4.27
C GLU A 257 4.38 -29.37 -4.09
N PHE A 258 3.94 -29.96 -2.98
CA PHE A 258 4.19 -31.33 -2.59
C PHE A 258 2.87 -32.11 -2.54
N LEU A 259 2.79 -33.22 -3.27
CA LEU A 259 1.67 -34.15 -3.13
C LEU A 259 2.00 -35.18 -2.05
N LEU A 260 1.14 -35.25 -1.03
CA LEU A 260 1.19 -36.29 0.00
C LEU A 260 0.03 -37.26 -0.22
N ASP A 261 0.30 -38.39 -0.86
CA ASP A 261 -0.67 -39.41 -1.26
C ASP A 261 -0.32 -40.82 -0.76
N ARG A 262 0.72 -40.94 0.07
CA ARG A 262 1.15 -42.21 0.66
C ARG A 262 1.56 -42.03 2.13
N PRO A 263 1.27 -43.03 2.99
CA PRO A 263 1.58 -42.96 4.42
C PRO A 263 3.07 -43.13 4.73
N ASP A 264 3.88 -43.54 3.77
CA ASP A 264 5.35 -43.68 3.87
C ASP A 264 6.11 -42.44 3.35
N LEU A 265 5.45 -41.29 3.21
CA LEU A 265 6.06 -40.02 2.83
C LEU A 265 5.65 -38.90 3.79
N GLY A 266 6.64 -38.18 4.31
CA GLY A 266 6.42 -37.01 5.16
C GLY A 266 7.03 -35.75 4.57
N LEU A 267 6.39 -34.61 4.82
CA LEU A 267 6.90 -33.28 4.48
C LEU A 267 7.25 -32.53 5.75
N HIS A 268 8.52 -32.14 5.87
CA HIS A 268 9.00 -31.27 6.94
C HIS A 268 8.91 -29.81 6.50
N LEU A 269 8.27 -28.99 7.33
CA LEU A 269 8.25 -27.53 7.22
C LEU A 269 8.98 -26.96 8.45
N SER A 270 10.04 -26.21 8.21
CA SER A 270 10.73 -25.45 9.25
C SER A 270 9.96 -24.18 9.65
N PRO A 271 10.28 -23.56 10.80
CA PRO A 271 9.76 -22.26 11.14
C PRO A 271 10.00 -21.24 10.03
N MET A 272 9.13 -20.23 9.96
CA MET A 272 9.07 -19.19 8.95
C MET A 272 8.69 -19.67 7.53
N VAL A 273 8.44 -20.97 7.33
CA VAL A 273 7.88 -21.48 6.08
C VAL A 273 6.35 -21.43 6.14
N TRP A 274 5.74 -20.78 5.15
CA TRP A 274 4.30 -20.72 4.99
C TRP A 274 3.78 -22.00 4.32
N GLY A 275 2.79 -22.67 4.91
CA GLY A 275 2.40 -24.04 4.52
C GLY A 275 0.92 -24.24 4.19
N ILE A 276 0.52 -24.00 2.94
CA ILE A 276 -0.89 -24.06 2.50
C ILE A 276 -1.28 -25.49 2.12
N GLN A 277 -2.36 -26.02 2.69
CA GLN A 277 -2.86 -27.38 2.46
C GLN A 277 -4.19 -27.33 1.70
N TYR A 278 -4.28 -28.03 0.56
CA TYR A 278 -5.45 -28.00 -0.31
C TYR A 278 -5.57 -29.29 -1.14
N LYS A 279 -6.66 -29.43 -1.92
CA LYS A 279 -6.98 -30.65 -2.70
C LYS A 279 -7.02 -31.95 -1.87
N TYR A 280 -7.66 -31.91 -0.70
CA TYR A 280 -7.91 -33.12 0.07
C TYR A 280 -8.81 -34.09 -0.72
N SER A 281 -8.40 -35.37 -0.80
CA SER A 281 -9.34 -36.44 -1.20
C SER A 281 -10.43 -36.57 -0.14
N ALA A 282 -11.59 -37.10 -0.54
CA ALA A 282 -12.74 -37.22 0.37
C ALA A 282 -12.47 -38.11 1.60
N ASP A 283 -11.51 -39.02 1.50
CA ASP A 283 -11.06 -39.89 2.59
C ASP A 283 -9.71 -39.48 3.18
N ALA A 284 -9.25 -38.25 2.89
CA ALA A 284 -7.95 -37.76 3.33
C ALA A 284 -7.88 -37.63 4.86
N VAL A 285 -6.80 -38.16 5.42
CA VAL A 285 -6.43 -38.01 6.82
C VAL A 285 -4.98 -37.56 6.87
N LEU A 286 -4.75 -36.31 7.23
CA LEU A 286 -3.44 -35.72 7.37
C LEU A 286 -3.05 -35.65 8.84
N LEU A 287 -2.03 -36.42 9.22
CA LEU A 287 -1.42 -36.37 10.54
C LEU A 287 -0.28 -35.36 10.53
N VAL A 288 -0.26 -34.45 11.50
CA VAL A 288 0.78 -33.43 11.64
C VAL A 288 1.44 -33.57 12.99
N PHE A 289 2.76 -33.76 13.01
CA PHE A 289 3.58 -33.61 14.21
C PHE A 289 4.11 -32.19 14.30
N ALA A 290 4.21 -31.65 15.51
CA ALA A 290 4.65 -30.30 15.79
C ALA A 290 5.70 -30.31 16.90
N SER A 291 6.78 -29.54 16.73
CA SER A 291 7.85 -29.43 17.73
C SER A 291 7.44 -28.67 18.99
N GLU A 292 6.35 -27.90 18.93
CA GLU A 292 5.84 -27.09 20.03
C GLU A 292 4.39 -27.40 20.41
N PHE A 293 4.05 -27.11 21.67
CA PHE A 293 2.66 -27.06 22.15
C PHE A 293 1.85 -26.01 21.37
N TYR A 294 0.51 -26.07 21.44
CA TYR A 294 -0.30 -25.05 20.81
C TYR A 294 -0.08 -23.69 21.48
N ASP A 295 0.37 -22.71 20.70
CA ASP A 295 0.43 -21.31 21.08
C ASP A 295 -0.13 -20.46 19.93
N ALA A 296 -1.10 -19.60 20.24
CA ALA A 296 -1.68 -18.71 19.26
C ALA A 296 -0.70 -17.60 18.83
N GLY A 297 0.24 -17.21 19.70
CA GLY A 297 1.24 -16.18 19.43
C GLY A 297 2.42 -16.64 18.54
N ASP A 298 2.54 -17.95 18.30
CA ASP A 298 3.51 -18.52 17.38
C ASP A 298 3.08 -18.42 15.91
N TYR A 299 1.80 -18.08 15.65
CA TYR A 299 1.29 -17.89 14.30
C TYR A 299 1.62 -16.48 13.81
N ILE A 300 2.15 -16.40 12.59
CA ILE A 300 2.36 -15.15 11.86
C ILE A 300 1.08 -14.83 11.08
N ARG A 301 0.43 -13.69 11.37
CA ARG A 301 -0.89 -13.28 10.85
C ARG A 301 -1.08 -11.78 10.55
N ASP A 302 -0.19 -10.83 10.92
CA ASP A 302 -0.47 -9.36 10.73
C ASP A 302 0.74 -8.36 10.69
N TYR A 303 0.51 -7.12 10.20
CA TYR A 303 1.43 -6.15 9.54
C TYR A 303 2.79 -5.76 10.16
N ASN A 304 3.00 -5.81 11.48
CA ASN A 304 4.36 -5.57 12.02
C ASN A 304 5.31 -6.73 11.72
N GLU A 305 4.79 -7.87 11.24
CA GLU A 305 5.55 -9.08 10.97
C GLU A 305 6.23 -9.10 9.59
N GLU A 306 5.79 -8.27 8.62
CA GLU A 306 6.40 -8.20 7.27
C GLU A 306 7.86 -7.74 7.36
N LEU A 307 8.13 -6.72 8.19
CA LEU A 307 9.46 -6.15 8.37
C LEU A 307 10.12 -6.51 9.70
N GLN A 308 9.45 -7.27 10.57
CA GLN A 308 9.94 -7.54 11.93
C GLN A 308 11.35 -8.11 11.92
N ALA A 309 11.60 -9.12 11.07
CA ALA A 309 12.91 -9.76 10.99
C ALA A 309 14.01 -8.77 10.54
N GLU A 310 13.75 -7.93 9.54
CA GLU A 310 14.72 -6.94 9.06
C GLU A 310 14.98 -5.83 10.08
N ILE A 311 13.92 -5.39 10.78
CA ILE A 311 14.00 -4.39 11.84
C ILE A 311 14.77 -4.95 13.04
N ASP A 312 14.45 -6.16 13.49
CA ASP A 312 15.13 -6.82 14.60
C ASP A 312 16.61 -7.04 14.28
N GLU A 313 16.95 -7.44 13.04
CA GLU A 313 18.34 -7.56 12.60
C GLU A 313 19.05 -6.20 12.61
N ALA A 314 18.42 -5.15 12.07
CA ALA A 314 18.98 -3.81 12.05
C ALA A 314 19.25 -3.27 13.46
N ILE A 315 18.30 -3.46 14.39
CA ILE A 315 18.44 -3.09 15.80
C ILE A 315 19.54 -3.93 16.47
N ALA A 316 19.59 -5.24 16.23
CA ALA A 316 20.61 -6.11 16.82
C ALA A 316 22.03 -5.71 16.37
N ARG A 317 22.23 -5.38 15.08
CA ARG A 317 23.51 -4.86 14.56
C ARG A 317 23.91 -3.56 15.25
N LEU A 318 22.97 -2.63 15.43
CA LEU A 318 23.22 -1.38 16.13
C LEU A 318 23.60 -1.62 17.60
N LEU A 319 22.86 -2.45 18.32
CA LEU A 319 23.13 -2.77 19.73
C LEU A 319 24.53 -3.40 19.89
N ALA A 320 24.93 -4.26 18.96
CA ALA A 320 26.27 -4.84 18.94
C ALA A 320 27.38 -3.80 18.68
N SER A 321 27.08 -2.71 17.96
CA SER A 321 28.06 -1.67 17.63
C SER A 321 28.45 -0.77 18.82
N GLY A 322 27.56 -0.59 19.80
CA GLY A 322 27.74 0.33 20.92
C GLY A 322 27.64 1.83 20.57
N TRP A 323 27.24 2.19 19.35
CA TRP A 323 27.24 3.57 18.85
C TRP A 323 25.83 4.18 18.80
N TYR A 324 25.38 4.74 19.92
CA TYR A 324 23.97 5.13 20.11
C TYR A 324 23.66 6.61 19.83
N ILE A 325 24.63 7.42 19.43
CA ILE A 325 24.44 8.85 19.15
C ILE A 325 25.24 9.22 17.91
N LEU A 326 24.55 9.71 16.87
CA LEU A 326 25.13 9.96 15.55
C LEU A 326 25.89 8.73 15.00
N GLY A 327 26.76 8.91 14.02
CA GLY A 327 27.61 7.83 13.51
C GLY A 327 27.01 7.09 12.32
N PRO A 328 27.52 5.88 12.02
CA PRO A 328 27.34 5.25 10.71
C PRO A 328 25.89 5.02 10.28
N GLU A 329 24.99 4.62 11.20
CA GLU A 329 23.57 4.43 10.85
C GLU A 329 22.87 5.73 10.46
N VAL A 330 23.21 6.84 11.13
CA VAL A 330 22.67 8.17 10.81
C VAL A 330 23.25 8.66 9.49
N GLU A 331 24.55 8.50 9.26
CA GLU A 331 25.22 8.90 8.00
C GLU A 331 24.70 8.12 6.79
N ALA A 332 24.46 6.82 6.97
CA ALA A 332 23.89 5.96 5.94
C ALA A 332 22.44 6.37 5.63
N PHE A 333 21.61 6.57 6.66
CA PHE A 333 20.24 7.03 6.46
C PHE A 333 20.20 8.42 5.80
N GLU A 334 21.04 9.37 6.22
CA GLU A 334 21.12 10.69 5.59
C GLU A 334 21.48 10.58 4.10
N THR A 335 22.45 9.73 3.76
CA THR A 335 22.86 9.52 2.36
C THR A 335 21.73 8.89 1.54
N GLU A 336 21.11 7.84 2.06
CA GLU A 336 20.02 7.11 1.40
C GLU A 336 18.77 7.99 1.24
N TYR A 337 18.42 8.77 2.26
CA TYR A 337 17.25 9.64 2.23
C TYR A 337 17.46 10.87 1.35
N ALA A 338 18.66 11.46 1.33
CA ALA A 338 19.00 12.52 0.37
C ALA A 338 18.85 12.03 -1.08
N ALA A 339 19.40 10.84 -1.37
CA ALA A 339 19.28 10.22 -2.68
C ALA A 339 17.81 9.91 -3.04
N TYR A 340 17.03 9.38 -2.09
CA TYR A 340 15.61 9.11 -2.29
C TYR A 340 14.82 10.38 -2.63
N CYS A 341 15.07 11.47 -1.90
CA CYS A 341 14.45 12.78 -2.10
C CYS A 341 15.00 13.56 -3.31
N GLU A 342 15.99 13.03 -4.04
CA GLU A 342 16.65 13.73 -5.16
C GLU A 342 17.27 15.08 -4.74
N ALA A 343 17.82 15.12 -3.52
CA ALA A 343 18.51 16.27 -2.92
C ALA A 343 20.00 15.95 -2.66
N SER A 344 20.83 16.99 -2.57
CA SER A 344 22.27 16.82 -2.37
C SER A 344 22.65 16.45 -0.94
N TYR A 345 21.91 16.95 0.06
CA TYR A 345 22.20 16.75 1.47
C TYR A 345 20.94 16.41 2.27
N CYS A 346 21.10 15.55 3.28
CA CYS A 346 20.14 15.31 4.35
C CYS A 346 20.83 15.46 5.71
N ILE A 347 20.10 15.98 6.69
CA ILE A 347 20.59 16.21 8.05
C ILE A 347 19.51 15.74 9.03
N GLY A 348 19.73 14.59 9.68
CA GLY A 348 18.82 14.02 10.67
C GLY A 348 18.73 14.83 11.97
N VAL A 349 17.53 15.10 12.46
CA VAL A 349 17.26 15.87 13.68
C VAL A 349 16.22 15.14 14.54
N GLY A 350 15.92 15.67 15.72
CA GLY A 350 15.10 14.97 16.71
C GLY A 350 13.64 14.80 16.31
N ASN A 351 13.05 15.73 15.54
CA ASN A 351 11.66 15.68 15.08
C ASN A 351 11.42 16.71 13.95
N GLY A 352 10.21 16.72 13.38
CA GLY A 352 9.85 17.67 12.30
C GLY A 352 9.76 19.14 12.73
N LEU A 353 9.38 19.42 13.99
CA LEU A 353 9.38 20.80 14.52
C LEU A 353 10.81 21.34 14.60
N ASP A 354 11.74 20.53 15.10
CA ASP A 354 13.16 20.88 15.14
C ASP A 354 13.76 21.02 13.74
N ALA A 355 13.31 20.23 12.76
CA ALA A 355 13.74 20.37 11.37
C ALA A 355 13.38 21.78 10.83
N LEU A 356 12.14 22.22 11.04
CA LEU A 356 11.69 23.56 10.66
C LEU A 356 12.45 24.65 11.42
N HIS A 357 12.51 24.54 12.75
CA HIS A 357 13.16 25.54 13.60
C HIS A 357 14.65 25.69 13.26
N LEU A 358 15.39 24.59 13.14
CA LEU A 358 16.82 24.65 12.83
C LEU A 358 17.08 25.15 11.39
N ALA A 359 16.21 24.82 10.42
CA ALA A 359 16.31 25.37 9.07
C ALA A 359 16.07 26.90 9.06
N LEU A 360 15.03 27.39 9.76
CA LEU A 360 14.78 28.83 9.90
C LEU A 360 15.96 29.56 10.57
N ARG A 361 16.50 29.00 11.67
CA ARG A 361 17.70 29.55 12.32
C ARG A 361 18.92 29.53 11.39
N ALA A 362 19.08 28.48 10.58
CA ALA A 362 20.16 28.39 9.61
C ALA A 362 20.00 29.43 8.49
N MET A 363 18.78 29.81 8.13
CA MET A 363 18.43 30.94 7.24
C MET A 363 18.46 32.31 7.95
N ASP A 364 19.03 32.38 9.15
CA ASP A 364 19.18 33.59 9.98
C ASP A 364 17.85 34.21 10.45
N VAL A 365 16.74 33.48 10.44
CA VAL A 365 15.45 33.98 10.95
C VAL A 365 15.52 34.23 12.45
N GLY A 366 15.09 35.42 12.87
CA GLY A 366 15.15 35.86 14.27
C GLY A 366 14.11 36.93 14.64
N PRO A 367 14.26 37.57 15.82
CA PRO A 367 13.38 38.64 16.26
C PRO A 367 13.30 39.79 15.26
N GLY A 368 12.06 40.20 14.94
CA GLY A 368 11.77 41.26 13.97
C GLY A 368 11.62 40.76 12.53
N ASP A 369 11.92 39.49 12.25
CA ASP A 369 11.61 38.87 10.96
C ASP A 369 10.17 38.33 10.96
N GLU A 370 9.60 38.25 9.75
CA GLU A 370 8.31 37.63 9.47
C GLU A 370 8.50 36.39 8.58
N VAL A 371 7.70 35.36 8.85
CA VAL A 371 7.65 34.13 8.03
C VAL A 371 6.21 33.88 7.60
N ILE A 372 5.98 33.83 6.29
CA ILE A 372 4.66 33.52 5.74
C ILE A 372 4.38 32.03 5.92
N VAL A 373 3.22 31.70 6.51
CA VAL A 373 2.78 30.34 6.84
C VAL A 373 1.33 30.11 6.42
N PRO A 374 0.89 28.87 6.14
CA PRO A 374 -0.53 28.59 5.93
C PRO A 374 -1.33 28.83 7.21
N SER A 375 -2.54 29.38 7.07
CA SER A 375 -3.47 29.60 8.17
C SER A 375 -4.07 28.29 8.75
N ASN A 376 -4.07 27.20 7.98
CA ASN A 376 -4.76 25.93 8.28
C ASN A 376 -3.85 24.73 8.61
N THR A 377 -2.53 24.94 8.74
CA THR A 377 -1.55 23.85 8.97
C THR A 377 -1.54 23.34 10.42
N TYR A 378 -0.71 22.34 10.70
CA TYR A 378 -0.39 21.92 12.07
C TYR A 378 0.38 23.01 12.82
N ILE A 379 0.13 23.13 14.12
CA ILE A 379 0.73 24.16 14.96
C ILE A 379 2.27 24.15 14.97
N ALA A 380 2.92 23.02 14.67
CA ALA A 380 4.38 22.92 14.61
C ALA A 380 5.01 23.93 13.62
N THR A 381 4.37 24.18 12.48
CA THR A 381 4.84 25.17 11.50
C THR A 381 4.93 26.56 12.11
N TRP A 382 3.95 26.94 12.94
CA TRP A 382 3.92 28.22 13.65
C TRP A 382 4.89 28.27 14.82
N LEU A 383 4.96 27.18 15.60
CA LEU A 383 5.86 27.08 16.74
C LEU A 383 7.32 27.23 16.31
N ALA A 384 7.73 26.65 15.17
CA ALA A 384 9.08 26.81 14.64
C ALA A 384 9.44 28.28 14.42
N VAL A 385 8.54 29.05 13.81
CA VAL A 385 8.71 30.49 13.57
C VAL A 385 8.82 31.26 14.89
N SER A 386 7.89 31.01 15.82
CA SER A 386 7.88 31.70 17.12
C SER A 386 9.09 31.34 17.99
N GLN A 387 9.60 30.09 17.89
CA GLN A 387 10.82 29.66 18.59
C GLN A 387 12.09 30.37 18.07
N CYS A 388 12.10 30.79 16.80
CA CYS A 388 13.13 31.70 16.29
C CYS A 388 13.03 33.12 16.88
N GLY A 389 11.90 33.48 17.48
CA GLY A 389 11.53 34.84 17.87
C GLY A 389 10.89 35.66 16.75
N ALA A 390 10.63 35.05 15.59
CA ALA A 390 9.99 35.67 14.44
C ALA A 390 8.45 35.63 14.55
N THR A 391 7.78 36.41 13.70
CA THR A 391 6.32 36.49 13.65
C THR A 391 5.77 35.62 12.51
N PRO A 392 4.88 34.64 12.79
CA PRO A 392 4.17 33.92 11.73
C PRO A 392 3.14 34.84 11.08
N VAL A 393 3.15 34.92 9.75
CA VAL A 393 2.21 35.69 8.94
C VAL A 393 1.29 34.71 8.20
N PRO A 394 0.07 34.46 8.71
CA PRO A 394 -0.90 33.56 8.09
C PRO A 394 -1.36 34.01 6.70
N VAL A 395 -1.47 33.05 5.78
CA VAL A 395 -2.12 33.18 4.47
C VAL A 395 -3.10 32.02 4.28
N GLU A 396 -4.29 32.32 3.74
CA GLU A 396 -5.32 31.29 3.50
C GLU A 396 -4.87 30.21 2.51
N PRO A 397 -5.37 28.98 2.66
CA PRO A 397 -5.15 27.93 1.67
C PRO A 397 -6.01 28.17 0.42
N PHE A 398 -5.66 27.47 -0.66
CA PHE A 398 -6.57 27.28 -1.77
C PHE A 398 -7.55 26.17 -1.42
N GLU A 399 -8.85 26.44 -1.58
CA GLU A 399 -9.93 25.61 -1.01
C GLU A 399 -9.86 24.14 -1.44
N ALA A 400 -9.49 23.89 -2.70
CA ALA A 400 -9.50 22.55 -3.28
C ALA A 400 -8.28 21.69 -2.88
N THR A 401 -7.15 22.32 -2.53
CA THR A 401 -5.88 21.61 -2.28
C THR A 401 -5.45 21.61 -0.82
N TYR A 402 -6.08 22.45 0.01
CA TYR A 402 -5.74 22.68 1.43
C TYR A 402 -4.33 23.27 1.66
N ASN A 403 -3.57 23.50 0.60
CA ASN A 403 -2.25 24.12 0.65
C ASN A 403 -2.37 25.63 0.47
N ILE A 404 -1.38 26.39 0.97
CA ILE A 404 -1.32 27.86 0.88
C ILE A 404 -1.62 28.35 -0.55
N ASP A 405 -2.49 29.36 -0.70
CA ASP A 405 -2.82 29.94 -2.00
C ASP A 405 -1.70 30.90 -2.46
N PRO A 406 -0.96 30.58 -3.54
CA PRO A 406 0.09 31.46 -4.02
C PRO A 406 -0.41 32.85 -4.44
N GLY A 407 -1.68 32.96 -4.86
CA GLY A 407 -2.31 34.22 -5.26
C GLY A 407 -2.48 35.22 -4.11
N LEU A 408 -2.42 34.75 -2.86
CA LEU A 408 -2.57 35.58 -1.65
C LEU A 408 -1.24 35.94 -0.99
N ILE A 409 -0.13 35.32 -1.39
CA ILE A 409 1.18 35.49 -0.74
C ILE A 409 1.72 36.91 -0.90
N GLU A 410 1.71 37.48 -2.12
CA GLU A 410 2.32 38.80 -2.37
C GLU A 410 1.72 39.92 -1.50
N ALA A 411 0.43 39.82 -1.16
CA ALA A 411 -0.26 40.79 -0.31
C ALA A 411 0.17 40.71 1.17
N ALA A 412 0.72 39.58 1.60
CA ALA A 412 1.22 39.37 2.95
C ALA A 412 2.70 39.76 3.13
N ILE A 413 3.41 40.07 2.03
CA ILE A 413 4.83 40.44 2.09
C ILE A 413 4.99 41.85 2.64
N THR A 414 5.87 41.99 3.63
CA THR A 414 6.33 43.26 4.21
C THR A 414 7.87 43.34 4.11
N PRO A 415 8.48 44.49 4.43
CA PRO A 415 9.95 44.58 4.55
C PRO A 415 10.57 43.66 5.61
N ALA A 416 9.77 43.13 6.56
CA ALA A 416 10.23 42.17 7.56
C ALA A 416 10.14 40.72 7.09
N THR A 417 9.43 40.43 5.99
CA THR A 417 9.28 39.08 5.47
C THR A 417 10.61 38.52 4.99
N LYS A 418 10.94 37.32 5.44
CA LYS A 418 12.22 36.66 5.14
C LYS A 418 12.07 35.29 4.51
N VAL A 419 11.08 34.52 4.95
CA VAL A 419 10.84 33.15 4.49
C VAL A 419 9.37 32.98 4.12
N ILE A 420 9.11 32.28 3.02
CA ILE A 420 7.81 31.67 2.74
C ILE A 420 7.92 30.19 3.12
N LEU A 421 7.01 29.71 3.96
CA LEU A 421 7.04 28.37 4.51
C LEU A 421 5.79 27.59 4.08
N PRO A 422 5.73 27.11 2.82
CA PRO A 422 4.60 26.30 2.37
C PRO A 422 4.60 24.93 3.05
N VAL A 423 3.42 24.37 3.24
CA VAL A 423 3.22 23.02 3.79
C VAL A 423 2.67 22.14 2.69
N HIS A 424 3.14 20.89 2.63
CA HIS A 424 2.60 19.85 1.74
C HIS A 424 1.57 19.02 2.49
N LEU A 425 0.42 19.62 2.74
CA LEU A 425 -0.57 19.14 3.67
C LEU A 425 -1.22 17.84 3.17
N TYR A 426 -1.47 16.91 4.09
CA TYR A 426 -2.09 15.59 3.85
C TYR A 426 -1.33 14.67 2.89
N GLY A 427 -0.09 15.03 2.55
CA GLY A 427 0.75 14.32 1.60
C GLY A 427 0.63 14.81 0.16
N GLN A 428 -0.05 15.94 -0.06
CA GLN A 428 -0.12 16.61 -1.35
C GLN A 428 0.85 17.79 -1.41
N PRO A 429 1.76 17.86 -2.40
CA PRO A 429 2.60 19.03 -2.64
C PRO A 429 1.81 20.33 -2.79
N ALA A 430 2.39 21.43 -2.30
CA ALA A 430 1.90 22.77 -2.56
C ALA A 430 2.27 23.18 -4.01
N ASP A 431 1.61 24.18 -4.57
CA ASP A 431 1.98 24.65 -5.91
C ASP A 431 3.29 25.46 -5.86
N MET A 432 4.41 24.78 -6.06
CA MET A 432 5.74 25.33 -5.80
C MET A 432 6.19 26.37 -6.82
N ASP A 433 5.92 26.20 -8.12
CA ASP A 433 6.42 27.12 -9.14
C ASP A 433 5.99 28.59 -8.91
N PRO A 434 4.70 28.89 -8.63
CA PRO A 434 4.29 30.25 -8.29
C PRO A 434 4.95 30.76 -7.00
N ILE A 435 5.08 29.92 -5.98
CA ILE A 435 5.68 30.27 -4.69
C ILE A 435 7.17 30.64 -4.88
N LEU A 436 7.91 29.81 -5.61
CA LEU A 436 9.32 30.04 -5.93
C LEU A 436 9.51 31.31 -6.77
N LYS A 437 8.60 31.57 -7.71
CA LYS A 437 8.61 32.80 -8.52
C LYS A 437 8.41 34.04 -7.66
N ILE A 438 7.48 34.01 -6.71
CA ILE A 438 7.23 35.11 -5.76
C ILE A 438 8.46 35.29 -4.87
N ALA A 439 8.99 34.21 -4.31
CA ALA A 439 10.18 34.25 -3.46
C ALA A 439 11.37 34.90 -4.18
N HIS A 440 11.65 34.47 -5.40
CA HIS A 440 12.73 35.03 -6.22
C HIS A 440 12.51 36.52 -6.54
N LYS A 441 11.29 36.92 -6.89
CA LYS A 441 10.95 38.33 -7.17
C LYS A 441 11.22 39.24 -5.97
N HIS A 442 11.00 38.74 -4.76
CA HIS A 442 11.12 39.52 -3.52
C HIS A 442 12.41 39.25 -2.72
N GLY A 443 13.31 38.37 -3.22
CA GLY A 443 14.54 38.01 -2.52
C GLY A 443 14.31 37.23 -1.21
N LEU A 444 13.20 36.49 -1.13
CA LEU A 444 12.82 35.67 0.02
C LEU A 444 13.35 34.25 -0.11
N LYS A 445 13.54 33.59 1.02
CA LYS A 445 13.87 32.16 1.10
C LYS A 445 12.60 31.30 1.14
N VAL A 446 12.69 30.04 0.73
CA VAL A 446 11.58 29.07 0.80
C VAL A 446 11.98 27.85 1.61
N LEU A 447 11.23 27.59 2.70
CA LEU A 447 11.37 26.39 3.52
C LEU A 447 10.11 25.54 3.38
N GLU A 448 10.20 24.41 2.71
CA GLU A 448 9.09 23.48 2.55
C GLU A 448 8.87 22.67 3.85
N ASP A 449 7.65 22.61 4.35
CA ASP A 449 7.22 21.65 5.37
C ASP A 449 6.63 20.41 4.68
N ALA A 450 7.46 19.38 4.54
CA ALA A 450 7.11 18.10 3.94
C ALA A 450 6.86 17.01 4.99
N ALA A 451 6.55 17.38 6.25
CA ALA A 451 6.31 16.43 7.33
C ALA A 451 5.21 15.40 7.04
N GLN A 452 4.36 15.64 6.04
CA GLN A 452 3.27 14.76 5.63
C GLN A 452 3.47 14.17 4.22
N ALA A 453 4.55 14.46 3.50
CA ALA A 453 4.64 14.22 2.05
C ALA A 453 5.83 13.35 1.59
N HIS A 454 6.20 12.34 2.39
CA HIS A 454 7.36 11.47 2.12
C HIS A 454 7.17 10.69 0.82
N GLY A 455 7.95 11.06 -0.21
CA GLY A 455 7.89 10.44 -1.55
C GLY A 455 6.94 11.11 -2.54
N ALA A 456 6.25 12.20 -2.15
CA ALA A 456 5.38 12.93 -3.08
C ALA A 456 6.20 13.62 -4.17
N ARG A 457 5.59 13.81 -5.35
CA ARG A 457 6.25 14.46 -6.49
C ARG A 457 5.51 15.71 -6.95
N TYR A 458 6.30 16.73 -7.26
CA TYR A 458 5.87 17.96 -7.91
C TYR A 458 6.47 17.98 -9.32
N LYS A 459 5.59 17.94 -10.33
CA LYS A 459 5.93 17.93 -11.77
C LYS A 459 6.97 16.86 -12.13
N GLY A 460 6.77 15.66 -11.61
CA GLY A 460 7.62 14.48 -11.84
C GLY A 460 8.88 14.40 -10.96
N LYS A 461 9.26 15.46 -10.24
CA LYS A 461 10.40 15.46 -9.33
C LYS A 461 9.95 15.18 -7.89
N ARG A 462 10.68 14.34 -7.14
CA ARG A 462 10.38 14.13 -5.72
C ARG A 462 10.64 15.40 -4.91
N LEU A 463 9.81 15.63 -3.89
CA LEU A 463 10.08 16.63 -2.87
C LEU A 463 11.40 16.32 -2.16
N GLY A 464 12.28 17.32 -2.10
CA GLY A 464 13.61 17.15 -1.51
C GLY A 464 14.44 18.43 -1.43
N ALA A 465 14.34 19.30 -2.43
CA ALA A 465 15.00 20.60 -2.45
C ALA A 465 14.41 21.49 -3.57
N HIS A 466 13.09 21.73 -3.59
CA HIS A 466 12.51 22.64 -4.59
C HIS A 466 12.75 24.10 -4.21
N GLY A 467 12.59 24.42 -2.91
CA GLY A 467 13.02 25.66 -2.29
C GLY A 467 14.47 25.62 -1.81
N ASP A 468 14.77 26.38 -0.76
CA ASP A 468 16.10 26.41 -0.15
C ASP A 468 16.33 25.20 0.77
N ALA A 469 15.29 24.70 1.43
CA ALA A 469 15.33 23.48 2.24
C ALA A 469 13.94 22.86 2.40
N VAL A 470 13.91 21.58 2.75
CA VAL A 470 12.70 20.81 3.06
C VAL A 470 12.84 20.17 4.43
N ALA A 471 11.85 20.36 5.29
CA ALA A 471 11.79 19.77 6.62
C ALA A 471 10.88 18.52 6.63
N TRP A 472 11.35 17.46 7.28
CA TRP A 472 10.71 16.14 7.34
C TRP A 472 10.43 15.72 8.78
N SER A 473 9.34 14.99 8.97
CA SER A 473 8.98 14.36 10.24
C SER A 473 8.90 12.87 10.05
N PHE A 474 9.62 12.11 10.86
CA PHE A 474 9.51 10.65 10.92
C PHE A 474 8.69 10.21 12.13
N TYR A 475 7.70 11.02 12.55
CA TYR A 475 6.76 10.61 13.59
C TYR A 475 6.09 9.27 13.20
N PRO A 476 5.76 8.35 14.13
CA PRO A 476 5.45 6.96 13.77
C PRO A 476 4.30 6.76 12.76
N SER A 477 3.31 7.66 12.74
CA SER A 477 2.17 7.58 11.81
C SER A 477 2.43 8.15 10.42
N LYS A 478 3.61 8.73 10.14
CA LYS A 478 3.95 9.26 8.82
C LYS A 478 4.14 8.14 7.80
N ASN A 479 4.05 8.47 6.51
CA ASN A 479 4.30 7.54 5.41
C ASN A 479 5.64 6.81 5.58
N LEU A 480 6.67 7.53 6.04
CA LEU A 480 7.91 6.96 6.57
C LEU A 480 8.07 7.31 8.05
N GLY A 481 7.44 6.52 8.93
CA GLY A 481 7.54 6.71 10.38
C GLY A 481 8.68 5.91 11.02
N ALA A 482 9.37 6.49 12.00
CA ALA A 482 10.31 5.83 12.89
C ALA A 482 9.57 5.08 14.02
N LEU A 483 10.30 4.46 14.96
CA LEU A 483 9.73 3.86 16.19
C LEU A 483 9.66 4.86 17.35
N GLY A 484 9.64 6.16 17.04
CA GLY A 484 9.64 7.26 17.99
C GLY A 484 9.63 8.58 17.24
N ASP A 485 10.06 9.65 17.90
CA ASP A 485 10.30 10.92 17.23
C ASP A 485 11.57 10.87 16.37
N GLY A 486 11.50 11.53 15.22
CA GLY A 486 12.61 11.70 14.31
C GLY A 486 12.26 12.77 13.27
N GLY A 487 13.27 13.42 12.70
CA GLY A 487 13.10 14.36 11.61
C GLY A 487 14.36 14.47 10.77
N ALA A 488 14.27 15.22 9.67
CA ALA A 488 15.42 15.57 8.86
C ALA A 488 15.20 16.89 8.13
N VAL A 489 16.29 17.51 7.67
CA VAL A 489 16.25 18.58 6.68
C VAL A 489 17.00 18.13 5.44
N THR A 490 16.40 18.30 4.26
CA THR A 490 17.09 18.13 2.97
C THR A 490 17.29 19.48 2.28
N THR A 491 18.39 19.63 1.55
CA THR A 491 18.75 20.86 0.84
C THR A 491 19.81 20.58 -0.22
N ASP A 492 19.89 21.44 -1.24
CA ASP A 492 21.00 21.48 -2.20
C ASP A 492 22.11 22.48 -1.80
N ASP A 493 21.89 23.29 -0.77
CA ASP A 493 22.85 24.29 -0.29
C ASP A 493 23.83 23.67 0.74
N PRO A 494 25.13 23.54 0.41
CA PRO A 494 26.13 22.99 1.33
C PRO A 494 26.36 23.86 2.57
N GLU A 495 26.21 25.19 2.47
CA GLU A 495 26.39 26.10 3.59
C GLU A 495 25.22 25.95 4.58
N LEU A 496 23.99 25.87 4.06
CA LEU A 496 22.81 25.62 4.87
C LEU A 496 22.89 24.25 5.56
N ALA A 497 23.26 23.20 4.82
CA ALA A 497 23.49 21.87 5.37
C ALA A 497 24.52 21.88 6.51
N GLN A 498 25.65 22.58 6.33
CA GLN A 498 26.70 22.68 7.34
C GLN A 498 26.23 23.46 8.58
N ARG A 499 25.49 24.55 8.40
CA ARG A 499 24.92 25.34 9.49
C ARG A 499 23.93 24.52 10.31
N ILE A 500 23.06 23.73 9.67
CA ILE A 500 22.12 22.86 10.37
C ILE A 500 22.89 21.76 11.15
N ARG A 501 23.93 21.14 10.56
CA ARG A 501 24.78 20.17 11.29
C ARG A 501 25.45 20.76 12.54
N LEU A 502 25.87 22.03 12.49
CA LEU A 502 26.36 22.73 13.67
C LEU A 502 25.23 22.94 14.68
N LEU A 503 24.11 23.54 14.26
CA LEU A 503 22.99 23.89 15.12
C LEU A 503 22.41 22.67 15.84
N ARG A 504 22.26 21.52 15.16
CA ARG A 504 21.70 20.29 15.73
C ARG A 504 22.54 19.68 16.86
N ASN A 505 23.84 20.01 16.88
CA ASN A 505 24.86 19.41 17.75
C ASN A 505 25.60 20.49 18.56
N TYR A 506 24.85 21.24 19.36
CA TYR A 506 25.34 22.27 20.29
C TYR A 506 26.14 23.40 19.62
N GLY A 507 26.01 23.60 18.32
CA GLY A 507 26.82 24.56 17.56
C GLY A 507 28.26 24.10 17.35
N SER A 508 28.51 22.79 17.38
CA SER A 508 29.85 22.20 17.41
C SER A 508 30.10 21.24 16.25
N SER A 509 31.24 21.42 15.57
CA SER A 509 31.82 20.45 14.61
C SER A 509 33.05 19.73 15.18
N GLU A 510 33.51 20.13 16.35
CA GLU A 510 34.78 19.72 16.96
C GLU A 510 34.56 19.54 18.47
N LYS A 511 35.01 18.40 19.02
CA LYS A 511 34.76 18.05 20.43
C LYS A 511 35.21 19.18 21.37
N ASN A 512 34.31 19.62 22.25
CA ASN A 512 34.51 20.70 23.22
C ASN A 512 34.73 22.10 22.62
N VAL A 513 34.43 22.31 21.33
CA VAL A 513 34.48 23.63 20.68
C VAL A 513 33.12 23.95 20.08
N ASN A 514 32.48 25.02 20.58
CA ASN A 514 31.16 25.47 20.14
C ASN A 514 31.31 26.82 19.40
N LYS A 515 30.97 26.86 18.11
CA LYS A 515 31.14 28.02 17.22
C LYS A 515 29.95 28.97 17.28
N ILE A 516 28.76 28.44 17.51
CA ILE A 516 27.49 29.17 17.61
C ILE A 516 26.65 28.62 18.76
N GLN A 517 25.61 29.33 19.17
CA GLN A 517 24.62 28.81 20.11
C GLN A 517 23.68 27.84 19.37
N GLY A 518 23.95 26.54 19.49
CA GLY A 518 23.10 25.49 18.93
C GLY A 518 22.23 24.80 19.98
N TYR A 519 21.69 23.65 19.58
CA TYR A 519 20.69 22.87 20.29
C TYR A 519 21.14 21.41 20.39
N ASN A 520 20.41 20.61 21.15
CA ASN A 520 20.53 19.16 21.12
C ASN A 520 19.31 18.59 20.42
N SER A 521 19.41 18.40 19.10
CA SER A 521 18.35 17.78 18.32
C SER A 521 18.98 16.92 17.25
N ARG A 522 18.99 15.61 17.46
CA ARG A 522 19.70 14.65 16.62
C ARG A 522 18.76 13.50 16.33
N LEU A 523 18.85 12.93 15.13
CA LEU A 523 18.20 11.66 14.85
C LEU A 523 19.03 10.56 15.49
N ASP A 524 18.39 9.70 16.27
CA ASP A 524 19.09 8.59 16.92
C ASP A 524 19.45 7.50 15.89
N PRO A 525 20.60 6.81 16.05
CA PRO A 525 20.98 5.67 15.23
C PRO A 525 19.95 4.55 15.19
N ILE A 526 19.21 4.32 16.28
CA ILE A 526 18.15 3.29 16.32
C ILE A 526 16.98 3.65 15.40
N GLN A 527 16.59 4.92 15.40
CA GLN A 527 15.54 5.40 14.50
C GLN A 527 16.04 5.35 13.05
N SER A 528 17.30 5.73 12.82
CA SER A 528 17.92 5.67 11.49
C SER A 528 17.95 4.25 10.94
N ALA A 529 18.39 3.26 11.73
CA ALA A 529 18.41 1.85 11.32
C ALA A 529 17.03 1.34 10.89
N VAL A 530 15.98 1.68 11.64
CA VAL A 530 14.60 1.29 11.29
C VAL A 530 14.11 2.05 10.05
N LEU A 531 14.39 3.34 9.95
CA LEU A 531 13.97 4.15 8.81
C LEU A 531 14.62 3.65 7.51
N ARG A 532 15.87 3.20 7.54
CA ARG A 532 16.56 2.61 6.38
C ARG A 532 15.87 1.34 5.87
N VAL A 533 15.39 0.48 6.78
CA VAL A 533 14.59 -0.70 6.41
C VAL A 533 13.28 -0.24 5.76
N LYS A 534 12.51 0.63 6.44
CA LYS A 534 11.21 1.08 5.94
C LYS A 534 11.29 1.90 4.65
N LEU A 535 12.40 2.60 4.41
CA LEU A 535 12.62 3.40 3.21
C LEU A 535 12.55 2.56 1.93
N GLN A 536 13.00 1.31 1.98
CA GLN A 536 12.97 0.38 0.84
C GLN A 536 11.55 0.05 0.38
N TYR A 537 10.57 0.17 1.27
CA TYR A 537 9.16 -0.18 1.05
C TYR A 537 8.27 1.05 0.80
N LEU A 538 8.81 2.26 1.00
CA LEU A 538 8.03 3.50 0.99
C LEU A 538 7.28 3.74 -0.32
N ASP A 539 7.94 3.56 -1.47
CA ASP A 539 7.28 3.74 -2.78
C ASP A 539 6.11 2.77 -2.97
N ALA A 540 6.31 1.49 -2.61
CA ALA A 540 5.26 0.47 -2.72
C ALA A 540 4.08 0.76 -1.77
N TRP A 541 4.35 1.22 -0.56
CA TRP A 541 3.32 1.64 0.39
C TRP A 541 2.56 2.88 -0.09
N ASN A 542 3.25 3.88 -0.63
CA ASN A 542 2.59 5.06 -1.21
C ASN A 542 1.74 4.69 -2.44
N ALA A 543 2.17 3.73 -3.26
CA ALA A 543 1.36 3.20 -4.35
C ALA A 543 0.07 2.53 -3.85
N ARG A 544 0.15 1.70 -2.79
CA ARG A 544 -1.05 1.11 -2.16
C ARG A 544 -2.00 2.18 -1.62
N ARG A 545 -1.48 3.21 -0.95
CA ARG A 545 -2.30 4.36 -0.49
C ARG A 545 -2.99 5.08 -1.64
N SER A 546 -2.30 5.23 -2.78
CA SER A 546 -2.87 5.87 -3.97
C SER A 546 -4.03 5.08 -4.56
N VAL A 547 -3.94 3.75 -4.58
CA VAL A 547 -5.06 2.88 -4.98
C VAL A 547 -6.26 3.04 -4.04
N ILE A 548 -6.03 3.10 -2.73
CA ILE A 548 -7.10 3.31 -1.74
C ILE A 548 -7.74 4.70 -1.89
N ALA A 549 -6.94 5.74 -2.11
CA ALA A 549 -7.44 7.08 -2.34
C ALA A 549 -8.31 7.17 -3.59
N ASP A 550 -7.90 6.52 -4.68
CA ASP A 550 -8.70 6.41 -5.91
C ASP A 550 -10.03 5.68 -5.67
N GLN A 551 -10.03 4.60 -4.86
CA GLN A 551 -11.26 3.92 -4.44
C GLN A 551 -12.20 4.86 -3.67
N TYR A 552 -11.69 5.62 -2.71
CA TYR A 552 -12.50 6.62 -2.00
C TYR A 552 -13.02 7.72 -2.92
N LEU A 553 -12.17 8.30 -3.77
CA LEU A 553 -12.58 9.34 -4.70
C LEU A 553 -13.72 8.87 -5.58
N ARG A 554 -13.63 7.67 -6.16
CA ARG A 554 -14.69 7.09 -7.00
C ARG A 554 -15.94 6.74 -6.19
N GLY A 555 -15.77 6.06 -5.05
CA GLY A 555 -16.88 5.56 -4.25
C GLY A 555 -17.67 6.65 -3.52
N LEU A 556 -17.04 7.79 -3.24
CA LEU A 556 -17.67 8.94 -2.59
C LEU A 556 -18.05 10.04 -3.58
N THR A 557 -17.82 9.86 -4.88
CA THR A 557 -18.25 10.84 -5.88
C THR A 557 -19.77 10.97 -5.87
N GLY A 558 -20.27 12.20 -5.85
CA GLY A 558 -21.72 12.48 -5.82
C GLY A 558 -22.34 12.48 -4.42
N THR A 559 -21.55 12.24 -3.38
CA THR A 559 -21.93 12.49 -1.97
C THR A 559 -22.05 13.98 -1.68
N GLY A 560 -22.61 14.33 -0.52
CA GLY A 560 -22.56 15.68 0.06
C GLY A 560 -21.16 16.12 0.51
N LEU A 561 -20.15 15.24 0.39
CA LEU A 561 -18.78 15.52 0.81
C LEU A 561 -18.03 16.37 -0.22
N ALA A 562 -17.29 17.36 0.29
CA ALA A 562 -16.21 17.97 -0.47
C ALA A 562 -14.98 17.03 -0.45
N LEU A 563 -14.69 16.43 -1.60
CA LEU A 563 -13.57 15.51 -1.78
C LEU A 563 -12.24 16.25 -2.07
N PRO A 564 -11.08 15.66 -1.72
CA PRO A 564 -9.80 16.27 -2.02
C PRO A 564 -9.54 16.30 -3.54
N LEU A 565 -9.06 17.43 -4.06
CA LEU A 565 -8.67 17.60 -5.45
C LEU A 565 -7.15 17.49 -5.59
N VAL A 566 -6.72 16.75 -6.61
CA VAL A 566 -5.30 16.65 -7.02
C VAL A 566 -5.09 17.46 -8.31
N PRO A 567 -4.33 18.57 -8.28
CA PRO A 567 -4.01 19.33 -9.47
C PRO A 567 -3.09 18.58 -10.44
N ASP A 568 -3.10 18.98 -11.72
CA ASP A 568 -2.20 18.44 -12.73
C ASP A 568 -0.73 18.58 -12.34
N GLY A 569 0.04 17.52 -12.55
CA GLY A 569 1.46 17.48 -12.22
C GLY A 569 1.76 17.34 -10.73
N ILE A 570 0.77 17.04 -9.88
CA ILE A 570 0.94 16.77 -8.46
C ILE A 570 0.72 15.27 -8.21
N GLU A 571 1.67 14.61 -7.55
CA GLU A 571 1.56 13.19 -7.17
C GLU A 571 1.56 13.08 -5.64
N PRO A 572 0.38 13.03 -5.01
CA PRO A 572 0.26 12.93 -3.56
C PRO A 572 0.58 11.53 -3.04
N VAL A 573 0.99 11.45 -1.78
CA VAL A 573 1.26 10.18 -1.07
C VAL A 573 0.19 9.82 -0.05
N TRP A 574 -0.87 10.62 0.04
CA TRP A 574 -2.06 10.36 0.86
C TRP A 574 -1.71 9.96 2.29
N HIS A 575 -0.96 10.83 2.99
CA HIS A 575 -0.74 10.67 4.43
C HIS A 575 -2.08 10.59 5.15
N LEU A 576 -3.02 11.43 4.71
CA LEU A 576 -4.40 11.45 5.14
C LEU A 576 -5.31 11.56 3.92
N PHE A 577 -6.47 10.89 3.98
CA PHE A 577 -7.57 11.12 3.04
C PHE A 577 -8.61 11.99 3.73
N VAL A 578 -8.63 13.28 3.39
CA VAL A 578 -9.44 14.28 4.09
C VAL A 578 -10.62 14.70 3.22
N VAL A 579 -11.82 14.51 3.76
CA VAL A 579 -13.08 15.00 3.20
C VAL A 579 -13.60 16.18 4.04
N ARG A 580 -14.52 16.97 3.50
CA ARG A 580 -15.23 18.03 4.24
C ARG A 580 -16.73 17.80 4.24
N HIS A 581 -17.36 18.01 5.39
CA HIS A 581 -18.80 17.97 5.55
C HIS A 581 -19.27 19.05 6.55
N PRO A 582 -20.34 19.83 6.28
CA PRO A 582 -20.89 20.79 7.24
C PRO A 582 -21.26 20.18 8.59
N ASP A 583 -21.84 18.97 8.57
CA ASP A 583 -22.21 18.21 9.77
C ASP A 583 -21.14 17.16 10.13
N ARG A 584 -19.87 17.57 10.14
CA ARG A 584 -18.70 16.70 10.34
C ARG A 584 -18.82 15.81 11.58
N ASP A 585 -19.26 16.37 12.69
CA ASP A 585 -19.36 15.66 13.97
C ASP A 585 -20.43 14.56 13.92
N GLU A 586 -21.53 14.76 13.18
CA GLU A 586 -22.54 13.72 12.99
C GLU A 586 -21.99 12.57 12.15
N LEU A 587 -21.34 12.88 11.03
CA LEU A 587 -20.66 11.89 10.18
C LEU A 587 -19.63 11.08 10.98
N GLN A 588 -18.78 11.75 11.75
CA GLN A 588 -17.78 11.07 12.59
C GLN A 588 -18.44 10.12 13.61
N ASN A 589 -19.51 10.54 14.27
CA ASN A 589 -20.22 9.69 15.24
C ASN A 589 -20.83 8.45 14.59
N LYS A 590 -21.38 8.57 13.37
CA LYS A 590 -21.91 7.43 12.61
C LYS A 590 -20.80 6.42 12.27
N LEU A 591 -19.67 6.89 11.74
CA LEU A 591 -18.52 6.03 11.45
C LEU A 591 -18.02 5.29 12.70
N VAL A 592 -17.92 5.99 13.85
CA VAL A 592 -17.53 5.36 15.11
C VAL A 592 -18.53 4.26 15.52
N ASN A 593 -19.83 4.50 15.39
CA ASN A 593 -20.87 3.50 15.69
C ASN A 593 -20.81 2.27 14.77
N ALA A 594 -20.31 2.43 13.54
CA ALA A 594 -20.03 1.34 12.60
C ALA A 594 -18.68 0.63 12.83
N GLY A 595 -17.92 1.04 13.86
CA GLY A 595 -16.60 0.51 14.19
C GLY A 595 -15.49 1.03 13.28
N ILE A 596 -15.67 2.20 12.67
CA ILE A 596 -14.72 2.84 11.76
C ILE A 596 -14.05 4.02 12.45
N GLY A 597 -12.73 3.94 12.59
CA GLY A 597 -11.93 5.05 13.13
C GLY A 597 -11.82 6.20 12.14
N SER A 598 -11.99 7.43 12.62
CA SER A 598 -11.71 8.65 11.85
C SER A 598 -11.02 9.68 12.75
N GLN A 599 -10.36 10.67 12.15
CA GLN A 599 -9.64 11.71 12.89
C GLN A 599 -9.90 13.09 12.28
N VAL A 600 -9.60 14.16 13.02
CA VAL A 600 -9.76 15.54 12.56
C VAL A 600 -8.40 16.23 12.52
N HIS A 601 -8.03 16.74 11.35
CA HIS A 601 -6.76 17.42 11.11
C HIS A 601 -7.02 18.75 10.38
N TYR A 602 -7.24 19.87 11.05
CA TYR A 602 -7.22 20.06 12.51
C TYR A 602 -8.49 20.79 12.97
N PRO A 603 -9.01 20.51 14.18
CA PRO A 603 -10.26 21.08 14.65
C PRO A 603 -10.17 22.56 15.03
N ILE A 604 -8.95 23.06 15.28
CA ILE A 604 -8.69 24.45 15.66
C ILE A 604 -7.42 24.91 14.89
N PRO A 605 -7.54 25.90 13.98
CA PRO A 605 -6.40 26.45 13.25
C PRO A 605 -5.37 27.11 14.18
N PRO A 606 -4.07 27.16 13.82
CA PRO A 606 -3.02 27.71 14.69
C PRO A 606 -3.27 29.14 15.20
N TYR A 607 -3.84 30.04 14.39
CA TYR A 607 -4.11 31.41 14.81
C TYR A 607 -5.20 31.52 15.90
N ASP A 608 -6.09 30.53 15.99
CA ASP A 608 -7.19 30.47 16.95
C ASP A 608 -6.85 29.60 18.17
N GLN A 609 -5.66 29.01 18.19
CA GLN A 609 -5.16 28.29 19.37
C GLN A 609 -4.88 29.28 20.51
N GLN A 610 -5.18 28.89 21.75
CA GLN A 610 -4.92 29.72 22.93
C GLN A 610 -3.46 30.21 23.02
N ALA A 611 -2.50 29.39 22.54
CA ALA A 611 -1.08 29.72 22.48
C ALA A 611 -0.74 30.94 21.59
N TYR A 612 -1.65 31.34 20.71
CA TYR A 612 -1.51 32.46 19.79
C TYR A 612 -2.52 33.59 20.02
N SER A 613 -3.29 33.53 21.11
CA SER A 613 -4.30 34.56 21.46
C SER A 613 -3.75 35.99 21.54
N GLN A 614 -2.47 36.16 21.89
CA GLN A 614 -1.77 37.45 21.92
C GLN A 614 -1.63 38.13 20.54
N LEU A 615 -1.78 37.39 19.44
CA LEU A 615 -1.78 37.97 18.10
C LEU A 615 -3.07 38.74 17.81
N GLY A 616 -4.12 38.53 18.61
CA GLY A 616 -5.41 39.24 18.45
C GLY A 616 -6.13 38.94 17.14
N VAL A 617 -5.73 37.87 16.45
CA VAL A 617 -6.37 37.40 15.22
C VAL A 617 -7.67 36.69 15.58
N THR A 618 -8.76 37.05 14.92
CA THR A 618 -10.07 36.41 15.08
C THR A 618 -10.35 35.47 13.91
N ALA A 619 -11.29 34.54 14.09
CA ALA A 619 -11.76 33.63 13.04
C ALA A 619 -12.20 34.35 11.75
N ASP A 620 -12.73 35.57 11.86
CA ASP A 620 -13.17 36.39 10.73
C ASP A 620 -12.02 36.83 9.80
N ALA A 621 -10.77 36.83 10.28
CA ALA A 621 -9.61 37.17 9.47
C ALA A 621 -9.26 36.06 8.47
N PHE A 622 -9.63 34.81 8.79
CA PHE A 622 -9.34 33.62 8.01
C PHE A 622 -10.61 32.75 7.87
N PRO A 623 -11.62 33.22 7.10
CA PRO A 623 -12.91 32.58 7.01
C PRO A 623 -12.89 31.20 6.32
N LEU A 624 -11.87 30.91 5.49
CA LEU A 624 -11.73 29.61 4.85
C LEU A 624 -11.10 28.60 5.81
N ALA A 625 -9.97 28.92 6.46
CA ALA A 625 -9.38 28.04 7.46
C ALA A 625 -10.32 27.76 8.63
N SER A 626 -11.07 28.77 9.11
CA SER A 626 -12.05 28.58 10.19
C SER A 626 -13.14 27.60 9.79
N ARG A 627 -13.63 27.68 8.55
CA ARG A 627 -14.65 26.78 8.01
C ARG A 627 -14.11 25.38 7.78
N MET A 628 -12.92 25.26 7.21
CA MET A 628 -12.27 23.96 7.03
C MET A 628 -12.11 23.23 8.37
N ALA A 629 -11.70 23.93 9.44
CA ALA A 629 -11.52 23.31 10.75
C ALA A 629 -12.81 22.69 11.33
N SER A 630 -13.96 23.32 11.07
CA SER A 630 -15.27 22.75 11.43
C SER A 630 -15.71 21.59 10.53
N GLU A 631 -15.21 21.51 9.30
CA GLU A 631 -15.74 20.59 8.28
C GLU A 631 -14.85 19.37 7.99
N VAL A 632 -13.54 19.45 8.22
CA VAL A 632 -12.59 18.39 7.81
C VAL A 632 -12.73 17.12 8.64
N LEU A 633 -12.68 15.97 7.96
CA LEU A 633 -12.63 14.64 8.56
C LEU A 633 -11.67 13.75 7.75
N SER A 634 -10.74 13.11 8.45
CA SER A 634 -9.80 12.13 7.88
C SER A 634 -10.37 10.73 7.99
N LEU A 635 -10.61 10.10 6.85
CA LEU A 635 -11.04 8.70 6.75
C LEU A 635 -9.85 7.73 6.93
N PRO A 636 -10.08 6.44 7.27
CA PRO A 636 -9.03 5.44 7.34
C PRO A 636 -8.16 5.41 6.09
N MET A 637 -6.85 5.57 6.27
CA MET A 637 -5.89 5.64 5.16
C MET A 637 -4.57 5.00 5.57
N GLY A 638 -4.22 3.86 4.96
CA GLY A 638 -3.03 3.06 5.30
C GLY A 638 -2.70 2.04 4.20
N PRO A 639 -1.42 1.69 3.96
CA PRO A 639 -1.02 0.75 2.92
C PRO A 639 -1.46 -0.71 3.19
N GLN A 640 -2.13 -0.94 4.32
CA GLN A 640 -2.61 -2.23 4.82
C GLN A 640 -4.11 -2.35 4.72
N LEU A 641 -4.79 -1.23 4.45
CA LEU A 641 -6.23 -1.24 4.37
C LEU A 641 -6.63 -2.09 3.16
N ASP A 642 -7.26 -3.21 3.44
CA ASP A 642 -7.78 -4.08 2.39
C ASP A 642 -9.03 -3.47 1.75
N ARG A 643 -9.41 -4.03 0.60
CA ARG A 643 -10.52 -3.51 -0.18
C ARG A 643 -11.85 -3.59 0.57
N ASP A 644 -12.09 -4.65 1.34
CA ASP A 644 -13.34 -4.86 2.07
C ASP A 644 -13.50 -3.79 3.17
N ALA A 645 -12.39 -3.41 3.82
CA ALA A 645 -12.38 -2.31 4.77
C ALA A 645 -12.65 -0.94 4.10
N VAL A 646 -12.08 -0.68 2.92
CA VAL A 646 -12.36 0.55 2.15
C VAL A 646 -13.83 0.60 1.70
N GLU A 647 -14.36 -0.50 1.17
CA GLU A 647 -15.76 -0.60 0.73
C GLU A 647 -16.72 -0.37 1.91
N LYS A 648 -16.44 -0.97 3.08
CA LYS A 648 -17.23 -0.72 4.29
C LYS A 648 -17.24 0.76 4.68
N VAL A 649 -16.10 1.46 4.58
CA VAL A 649 -16.05 2.90 4.85
C VAL A 649 -16.91 3.68 3.87
N ILE A 650 -16.84 3.34 2.58
CA ILE A 650 -17.65 3.99 1.54
C ILE A 650 -19.15 3.77 1.80
N GLU A 651 -19.57 2.53 2.08
CA GLU A 651 -20.97 2.18 2.37
C GLU A 651 -21.53 2.97 3.56
N GLU A 652 -20.78 3.03 4.66
CA GLU A 652 -21.21 3.74 5.87
C GLU A 652 -21.25 5.25 5.68
N VAL A 653 -20.40 5.81 4.82
CA VAL A 653 -20.47 7.23 4.44
C VAL A 653 -21.69 7.50 3.56
N LEU A 654 -21.97 6.64 2.56
CA LEU A 654 -23.13 6.81 1.67
C LEU A 654 -24.46 6.73 2.43
N ALA A 655 -24.54 5.89 3.46
CA ALA A 655 -25.72 5.79 4.33
C ALA A 655 -26.01 7.08 5.14
N VAL A 656 -25.11 8.07 5.13
CA VAL A 656 -25.30 9.36 5.79
C VAL A 656 -26.02 10.38 4.90
N ASP A 657 -25.90 10.23 3.58
CA ASP A 657 -26.48 11.15 2.58
C ASP A 657 -27.92 10.78 2.16
N GLU A 658 -28.42 9.61 2.57
CA GLU A 658 -29.85 9.21 2.50
C GLU A 658 -30.65 9.66 3.72
#